data_AF-A0A229G2X4-F1
#
_entry.id   AF-A0A229G2X4-F1
#
_cell.length_a   1.000
_cell.length_b   1.000
_cell.length_c   1.000
_cell.angle_alpha   90.00
_cell.angle_beta   90.00
_cell.angle_gamma   90.00
#
_symmetry.space_group_name_H-M   'P 1'
#
loop_
_entity.id
_entity.type
_entity.pdbx_description
1 polymer ?
#
loop_
_entity_poly.entity_id
_entity_poly.type
_entity_poly.pdbx_seq_one_letter_code
_entity_poly.pdbx_strand_id
1 'polypeptide(L)'
;MGDKGINSGDAKSEVFTAFTVGDKKIIKHSNVWQLTLSIFVMILSVVYVPVYAATSDDLTVNNQRDVKAQNYDAAEKSTVPENIVDYAAQKIEDIKAEGVSVSAIAEEMTSPIEKNTVQQAGVLQGDSGLTGDYNEGYYSLNRLNAGLPPLSEPPNLSTPLATLEFFQSAVMKQQYDLAAYALNMNLIDSELQRSRAIDLAKQLDFLLVEKKLYVFDKLPDRPDGLIEPPLGSTSSIQGIPRRSIQLGYIDYRERRVPLHLERIRIGDGAPFWVFSAQTVSNIDKLYEQYHPAKFERYLPSWTKLKFFSIAIWEFLALLIFFSFTMGIGWLLSTAAGKLLNWYVMDKEGNRLSTLHHNGVEDLVNKLTVPLTFTISFSSVYTLVSGGFPYLDALASSTRPIIWVALVFSAMWLGIRATNFFANRYKDLQIENLSDEHFDKSRRRRTYVSIFRRVFIFVMILGGIWIGLSEFTNIDGLGKTLLTSAGIAGAVIGIAAQPILGNIIAGMQVAITQPVRIGDTVMMEGEWSTIEDLGYTYAVLKTWDERRLIVPMRHFITEIVENWSHTESHQTSVIYLYVDYGADIAAIRQKYIELVKENALWDSETEPEMFTVSVSESSIKLRCSQAADGPLDAWTLECEVREQMLSYLYEQQKAYLPAERLIVKTNHD
;
A
#
# COMPACT_ATOMS: atom_id res chain seq x y z
N MET A 1 51.26 37.58 -43.70
CA MET A 1 49.99 37.67 -44.47
C MET A 1 48.90 37.83 -43.42
N GLY A 2 48.48 39.03 -43.04
CA GLY A 2 47.84 40.05 -43.90
C GLY A 2 46.34 39.73 -43.91
N ASP A 3 45.56 40.13 -42.91
CA ASP A 3 44.91 41.44 -42.72
C ASP A 3 43.49 41.50 -43.30
N LYS A 4 42.64 42.32 -42.66
CA LYS A 4 41.21 42.68 -42.79
C LYS A 4 40.45 42.29 -41.50
N GLY A 5 39.95 43.19 -40.66
CA GLY A 5 39.68 44.63 -40.77
C GLY A 5 38.31 44.89 -40.08
N ILE A 6 38.31 45.34 -38.82
CA ILE A 6 37.84 46.65 -38.29
C ILE A 6 36.33 46.97 -38.45
N ASN A 7 35.67 47.14 -37.29
CA ASN A 7 34.81 48.29 -36.90
C ASN A 7 34.46 48.11 -35.39
N SER A 8 35.09 48.80 -34.44
CA SER A 8 34.91 50.20 -33.98
C SER A 8 33.52 50.50 -33.41
N GLY A 9 33.45 50.81 -32.11
CA GLY A 9 32.24 51.24 -31.42
C GLY A 9 32.41 51.44 -29.91
N ASP A 10 33.29 52.37 -29.56
CA ASP A 10 33.30 53.24 -28.37
C ASP A 10 33.41 52.73 -26.92
N ALA A 11 34.42 53.33 -26.28
CA ALA A 11 34.78 53.35 -24.88
C ALA A 11 33.89 54.31 -24.06
N LYS A 12 33.77 54.05 -22.75
CA LYS A 12 34.42 54.89 -21.71
C LYS A 12 34.20 54.32 -20.31
N SER A 13 35.33 54.24 -19.61
CA SER A 13 35.52 54.03 -18.18
C SER A 13 35.50 55.37 -17.42
N GLU A 14 34.94 55.39 -16.21
CA GLU A 14 35.28 56.23 -15.04
C GLU A 14 34.48 55.62 -13.86
N VAL A 15 35.05 54.98 -12.83
CA VAL A 15 35.97 55.40 -11.76
C VAL A 15 35.32 56.31 -10.68
N PHE A 16 35.36 55.79 -9.44
CA PHE A 16 35.37 56.43 -8.11
C PHE A 16 34.08 56.57 -7.23
N THR A 17 34.20 55.91 -6.07
CA THR A 17 33.85 56.31 -4.68
C THR A 17 32.55 55.86 -4.00
N ALA A 18 32.79 55.37 -2.77
CA ALA A 18 31.92 54.82 -1.73
C ALA A 18 30.88 55.80 -1.14
N PHE A 19 29.75 55.28 -0.64
CA PHE A 19 29.38 55.19 0.79
C PHE A 19 27.94 54.66 0.99
N THR A 20 27.84 53.58 1.78
CA THR A 20 26.82 53.24 2.81
C THR A 20 25.33 52.94 2.53
N VAL A 21 24.90 51.97 3.34
CA VAL A 21 23.56 51.64 3.88
C VAL A 21 22.66 50.70 3.06
N GLY A 22 22.72 49.42 3.48
CA GLY A 22 21.56 48.62 3.85
C GLY A 22 20.64 48.13 2.74
N ASP A 23 20.70 46.82 2.43
CA ASP A 23 19.45 46.09 2.21
C ASP A 23 19.56 44.57 2.38
N LYS A 24 18.52 44.02 3.02
CA LYS A 24 18.33 42.60 3.37
C LYS A 24 18.22 41.74 2.11
N LYS A 25 19.16 40.81 1.90
CA LYS A 25 19.03 39.73 0.90
C LYS A 25 18.06 38.65 1.37
N ILE A 26 16.88 38.61 0.75
CA ILE A 26 15.91 37.51 0.78
C ILE A 26 16.45 36.38 -0.12
N ILE A 27 16.77 35.22 0.46
CA ILE A 27 17.24 34.03 -0.27
C ILE A 27 16.03 33.36 -0.95
N LYS A 28 16.07 33.32 -2.29
CA LYS A 28 14.99 32.92 -3.20
C LYS A 28 14.82 31.38 -3.23
N HIS A 29 13.57 30.91 -3.10
CA HIS A 29 13.11 29.50 -3.10
C HIS A 29 13.23 28.76 -4.46
N SER A 30 14.20 29.09 -5.31
CA SER A 30 14.21 28.72 -6.74
C SER A 30 14.54 27.24 -7.05
N ASN A 31 15.27 26.54 -6.18
CA ASN A 31 15.89 25.26 -6.57
C ASN A 31 14.95 24.05 -6.49
N VAL A 32 13.88 24.10 -5.68
CA VAL A 32 12.96 22.95 -5.54
C VAL A 32 12.06 22.82 -6.76
N TRP A 33 11.57 23.95 -7.29
CA TRP A 33 10.72 23.97 -8.49
C TRP A 33 11.45 23.51 -9.74
N GLN A 34 12.75 23.81 -9.86
CA GLN A 34 13.55 23.35 -11.00
C GLN A 34 13.83 21.84 -10.94
N LEU A 35 14.01 21.28 -9.74
CA LEU A 35 14.19 19.84 -9.54
C LEU A 35 12.89 19.07 -9.78
N THR A 36 11.75 19.58 -9.30
CA THR A 36 10.44 18.97 -9.57
C THR A 36 10.03 19.09 -11.03
N LEU A 37 10.36 20.21 -11.70
CA LEU A 37 10.12 20.39 -13.13
C LEU A 37 11.02 19.47 -13.98
N SER A 38 12.28 19.28 -13.60
CA SER A 38 13.19 18.38 -14.32
C SER A 38 12.75 16.90 -14.18
N ILE A 39 12.30 16.49 -12.99
CA ILE A 39 11.74 15.15 -12.77
C ILE A 39 10.41 14.99 -13.54
N PHE A 40 9.57 16.02 -13.56
CA PHE A 40 8.31 16.01 -14.31
C PHE A 40 8.54 15.92 -15.83
N VAL A 41 9.52 16.66 -16.37
CA VAL A 41 9.91 16.60 -17.79
C VAL A 41 10.54 15.25 -18.16
N MET A 42 11.30 14.64 -17.25
CA MET A 42 11.87 13.30 -17.45
C MET A 42 10.80 12.19 -17.41
N ILE A 43 9.74 12.36 -16.61
CA ILE A 43 8.59 11.45 -16.61
C ILE A 43 7.74 11.67 -17.87
N LEU A 44 7.59 12.91 -18.34
CA LEU A 44 6.85 13.23 -19.56
C LEU A 44 7.54 12.69 -20.83
N SER A 45 8.88 12.65 -20.86
CA SER A 45 9.64 12.12 -22.00
C SER A 45 9.58 10.59 -22.12
N VAL A 46 9.35 9.87 -21.01
CA VAL A 46 9.12 8.41 -21.02
C VAL A 46 7.69 8.08 -21.51
N VAL A 47 6.74 9.00 -21.36
CA VAL A 47 5.35 8.83 -21.80
C VAL A 47 5.15 9.16 -23.30
N TYR A 48 6.14 9.76 -23.97
CA TYR A 48 6.04 10.23 -25.36
C TYR A 48 6.89 9.44 -26.38
N VAL A 49 7.02 8.13 -26.22
CA VAL A 49 7.54 7.25 -27.28
C VAL A 49 6.35 6.50 -27.93
N PRO A 50 6.02 6.74 -29.21
CA PRO A 50 5.04 5.93 -29.90
C PRO A 50 5.73 4.65 -30.37
N VAL A 51 5.38 3.50 -29.81
CA VAL A 51 5.77 2.21 -30.40
C VAL A 51 4.66 1.75 -31.32
N TYR A 52 4.91 1.91 -32.61
CA TYR A 52 4.19 1.27 -33.71
C TYR A 52 4.82 -0.11 -34.01
N ALA A 53 3.94 -1.04 -34.38
CA ALA A 53 4.16 -2.33 -35.06
C ALA A 53 4.70 -3.53 -34.24
N ALA A 54 3.85 -4.56 -34.11
CA ALA A 54 4.03 -5.81 -34.87
C ALA A 54 2.73 -6.65 -34.86
N THR A 55 2.01 -6.62 -35.98
CA THR A 55 1.13 -7.70 -36.46
C THR A 55 1.86 -8.42 -37.59
N SER A 56 2.09 -9.73 -37.46
CA SER A 56 2.07 -10.70 -38.57
C SER A 56 2.19 -12.12 -38.03
N ASP A 57 1.15 -12.91 -38.34
CA ASP A 57 1.09 -14.33 -38.69
C ASP A 57 2.25 -15.26 -38.32
N ASP A 58 1.92 -16.41 -37.69
CA ASP A 58 2.07 -17.68 -38.43
C ASP A 58 1.13 -18.79 -37.93
N LEU A 59 0.69 -19.59 -38.90
CA LEU A 59 -0.20 -20.74 -38.81
C LEU A 59 0.60 -22.04 -38.58
N THR A 60 -0.01 -22.98 -37.85
CA THR A 60 0.09 -24.45 -37.99
C THR A 60 1.47 -25.11 -38.18
N VAL A 61 1.93 -25.92 -37.21
CA VAL A 61 2.53 -27.24 -37.48
C VAL A 61 2.20 -28.22 -36.34
N ASN A 62 1.76 -29.40 -36.76
CA ASN A 62 1.32 -30.56 -35.99
C ASN A 62 2.50 -31.50 -35.64
N ASN A 63 2.21 -32.42 -34.71
CA ASN A 63 2.81 -33.76 -34.50
C ASN A 63 4.13 -33.97 -33.73
N GLN A 64 3.94 -34.70 -32.63
CA GLN A 64 4.57 -35.98 -32.24
C GLN A 64 6.09 -36.07 -32.12
N ARG A 65 6.52 -36.54 -30.93
CA ARG A 65 7.55 -37.55 -30.58
C ARG A 65 7.57 -37.60 -29.05
N ASP A 66 7.73 -38.69 -28.31
CA ASP A 66 7.81 -40.13 -28.54
C ASP A 66 7.66 -40.72 -27.13
N VAL A 67 6.70 -41.61 -26.91
CA VAL A 67 6.65 -42.46 -25.71
C VAL A 67 7.36 -43.75 -26.07
N LYS A 68 8.49 -44.04 -25.42
CA LYS A 68 9.12 -45.35 -25.42
C LYS A 68 8.96 -45.99 -24.04
N ALA A 69 8.46 -47.22 -24.09
CA ALA A 69 8.11 -48.11 -23.01
C ALA A 69 9.29 -48.50 -22.11
N GLN A 70 8.98 -48.74 -20.82
CA GLN A 70 9.64 -49.76 -20.01
C GLN A 70 8.60 -50.53 -19.21
N ASN A 71 8.64 -51.85 -19.38
CA ASN A 71 7.93 -52.86 -18.61
C ASN A 71 8.38 -52.87 -17.14
N TYR A 72 7.43 -53.12 -16.24
CA TYR A 72 7.66 -53.93 -15.04
C TYR A 72 6.51 -54.94 -14.95
N ASP A 73 6.89 -56.22 -14.99
CA ASP A 73 6.05 -57.35 -14.60
C ASP A 73 6.08 -57.53 -13.07
N ALA A 74 5.05 -58.25 -12.60
CA ALA A 74 4.94 -58.98 -11.34
C ALA A 74 4.43 -58.24 -10.09
N ALA A 75 3.10 -58.34 -9.94
CA ALA A 75 2.38 -58.80 -8.74
C ALA A 75 2.65 -58.15 -7.38
N GLU A 76 1.69 -57.36 -6.90
CA GLU A 76 1.09 -57.55 -5.57
C GLU A 76 -0.28 -56.85 -5.46
N LYS A 77 -1.23 -57.54 -4.82
CA LYS A 77 -2.61 -57.08 -4.59
C LYS A 77 -2.62 -55.93 -3.57
N SER A 78 -3.17 -54.79 -3.96
CA SER A 78 -3.68 -53.75 -3.06
C SER A 78 -5.16 -53.52 -3.39
N THR A 79 -6.02 -53.78 -2.41
CA THR A 79 -7.48 -53.92 -2.53
C THR A 79 -8.24 -52.70 -2.02
N VAL A 80 -7.91 -51.50 -2.51
CA VAL A 80 -8.70 -50.29 -2.27
C VAL A 80 -8.62 -49.36 -3.49
N PRO A 81 -9.74 -48.98 -4.15
CA PRO A 81 -9.72 -48.03 -5.25
C PRO A 81 -9.52 -46.60 -4.72
N GLU A 82 -8.48 -45.91 -5.20
CA GLU A 82 -8.12 -44.55 -4.76
C GLU A 82 -9.00 -43.44 -5.36
N ASN A 83 -9.92 -43.77 -6.26
CA ASN A 83 -10.80 -42.79 -6.90
C ASN A 83 -12.23 -43.31 -7.14
N ILE A 84 -13.23 -42.44 -6.99
CA ILE A 84 -14.66 -42.77 -7.14
C ILE A 84 -14.98 -43.26 -8.55
N VAL A 85 -14.25 -42.77 -9.55
CA VAL A 85 -14.41 -43.18 -10.95
C VAL A 85 -13.96 -44.63 -11.16
N ASP A 86 -12.87 -45.06 -10.52
CA ASP A 86 -12.37 -46.44 -10.60
C ASP A 86 -13.23 -47.40 -9.79
N TYR A 87 -13.76 -46.98 -8.64
CA TYR A 87 -14.77 -47.76 -7.90
C TYR A 87 -16.05 -47.95 -8.71
N ALA A 88 -16.50 -46.91 -9.43
CA ALA A 88 -17.67 -47.00 -10.30
C ALA A 88 -17.40 -47.89 -11.52
N ALA A 89 -16.23 -47.79 -12.15
CA ALA A 89 -15.85 -48.63 -13.27
C ALA A 89 -15.76 -50.11 -12.87
N GLN A 90 -15.11 -50.41 -11.74
CA GLN A 90 -14.97 -51.77 -11.21
C GLN A 90 -16.32 -52.38 -10.83
N LYS A 91 -17.22 -51.58 -10.23
CA LYS A 91 -18.57 -52.03 -9.87
C LYS A 91 -19.48 -52.24 -11.09
N ILE A 92 -19.26 -51.48 -12.16
CA ILE A 92 -19.97 -51.67 -13.44
C ILE A 92 -19.46 -52.92 -14.17
N GLU A 93 -18.15 -53.23 -14.07
CA GLU A 93 -17.59 -54.48 -14.59
C GLU A 93 -18.07 -55.71 -13.82
N ASP A 94 -18.15 -55.64 -12.48
CA ASP A 94 -18.70 -56.72 -11.65
C ASP A 94 -20.18 -57.00 -11.97
N ILE A 95 -20.98 -55.95 -12.19
CA ILE A 95 -22.40 -56.08 -12.59
C ILE A 95 -22.55 -56.65 -14.01
N LYS A 96 -21.61 -56.36 -14.91
CA LYS A 96 -21.58 -56.95 -16.27
C LYS A 96 -21.17 -58.42 -16.25
N ALA A 97 -20.30 -58.82 -15.33
CA ALA A 97 -19.83 -60.20 -15.20
C ALA A 97 -20.91 -61.16 -14.67
N GLU A 98 -21.89 -60.67 -13.91
CA GLU A 98 -23.02 -61.46 -13.41
C GLU A 98 -24.21 -61.58 -14.39
N GLY A 99 -24.14 -60.99 -15.59
CA GLY A 99 -25.09 -61.27 -16.67
C GLY A 99 -26.54 -60.88 -16.40
N VAL A 100 -26.80 -59.85 -15.58
CA VAL A 100 -28.15 -59.35 -15.29
C VAL A 100 -28.40 -58.05 -16.08
N SER A 101 -29.46 -58.03 -16.89
CA SER A 101 -29.81 -56.85 -17.70
C SER A 101 -30.33 -55.70 -16.84
N VAL A 102 -29.67 -54.54 -16.93
CA VAL A 102 -29.92 -53.32 -16.13
C VAL A 102 -31.34 -52.74 -16.28
N SER A 103 -32.06 -53.10 -17.35
CA SER A 103 -33.44 -52.64 -17.58
C SER A 103 -34.48 -53.27 -16.63
N ALA A 104 -34.23 -54.47 -16.10
CA ALA A 104 -35.19 -55.17 -15.24
C ALA A 104 -35.15 -54.72 -13.77
N ILE A 105 -34.01 -54.16 -13.31
CA ILE A 105 -33.87 -53.66 -11.92
C ILE A 105 -34.50 -52.25 -11.78
N ALA A 106 -34.58 -51.49 -12.87
CA ALA A 106 -35.20 -50.16 -12.87
C ALA A 106 -36.72 -50.20 -12.66
N GLU A 107 -37.40 -51.27 -13.08
CA GLU A 107 -38.85 -51.42 -12.89
C GLU A 107 -39.23 -51.87 -11.46
N GLU A 108 -38.36 -52.59 -10.75
CA GLU A 108 -38.68 -53.15 -9.42
C GLU A 108 -38.30 -52.22 -8.23
N MET A 109 -37.56 -51.12 -8.49
CA MET A 109 -37.16 -50.14 -7.46
C MET A 109 -38.06 -48.88 -7.37
N THR A 110 -39.18 -48.84 -8.11
CA THR A 110 -40.20 -47.78 -7.94
C THR A 110 -41.06 -48.05 -6.72
N SER A 111 -40.49 -47.80 -5.53
CA SER A 111 -41.19 -47.96 -4.25
C SER A 111 -42.28 -46.88 -4.05
N PRO A 112 -43.25 -47.08 -3.13
CA PRO A 112 -44.37 -46.17 -2.83
C PRO A 112 -43.97 -44.75 -2.43
N ILE A 113 -42.67 -44.52 -2.16
CA ILE A 113 -42.10 -43.25 -1.77
C ILE A 113 -42.22 -42.22 -2.90
N GLU A 114 -42.07 -42.61 -4.17
CA GLU A 114 -42.22 -41.68 -5.31
C GLU A 114 -43.65 -41.11 -5.41
N LYS A 115 -44.67 -41.92 -5.12
CA LYS A 115 -46.06 -41.44 -5.06
C LYS A 115 -46.29 -40.43 -3.94
N ASN A 116 -45.66 -40.63 -2.77
CA ASN A 116 -45.78 -39.71 -1.64
C ASN A 116 -44.93 -38.44 -1.79
N THR A 117 -43.74 -38.51 -2.40
CA THR A 117 -42.89 -37.34 -2.65
C THR A 117 -43.41 -36.48 -3.80
N VAL A 118 -44.02 -37.08 -4.83
CA VAL A 118 -44.73 -36.34 -5.89
C VAL A 118 -45.98 -35.65 -5.33
N GLN A 119 -46.71 -36.30 -4.40
CA GLN A 119 -47.84 -35.67 -3.70
C GLN A 119 -47.40 -34.56 -2.73
N GLN A 120 -46.28 -34.71 -2.00
CA GLN A 120 -45.77 -33.67 -1.10
C GLN A 120 -45.12 -32.49 -1.83
N ALA A 121 -44.49 -32.71 -2.99
CA ALA A 121 -43.96 -31.63 -3.84
C ALA A 121 -45.07 -30.71 -4.37
N GLY A 122 -46.24 -31.26 -4.68
CA GLY A 122 -47.44 -30.49 -5.07
C GLY A 122 -48.02 -29.59 -3.97
N VAL A 123 -47.61 -29.78 -2.70
CA VAL A 123 -48.07 -28.97 -1.56
C VAL A 123 -47.10 -27.83 -1.22
N LEU A 124 -45.81 -27.95 -1.57
CA LEU A 124 -44.77 -26.96 -1.24
C LEU A 124 -44.43 -25.99 -2.40
N GLN A 125 -44.67 -26.38 -3.64
CA GLN A 125 -44.65 -25.50 -4.80
C GLN A 125 -46.10 -25.12 -5.11
N GLY A 126 -46.43 -23.82 -5.16
CA GLY A 126 -47.75 -23.39 -5.64
C GLY A 126 -48.10 -24.15 -6.91
N ASP A 127 -49.30 -24.73 -6.92
CA ASP A 127 -49.84 -25.70 -7.88
C ASP A 127 -49.35 -25.49 -9.33
N SER A 128 -48.18 -26.04 -9.66
CA SER A 128 -47.56 -25.87 -10.99
C SER A 128 -48.32 -26.66 -12.06
N GLY A 129 -49.27 -27.51 -11.64
CA GLY A 129 -50.28 -28.14 -12.48
C GLY A 129 -49.71 -29.07 -13.55
N LEU A 130 -48.44 -29.48 -13.46
CA LEU A 130 -47.80 -30.38 -14.42
C LEU A 130 -48.48 -31.76 -14.35
N THR A 131 -49.00 -32.25 -15.47
CA THR A 131 -49.72 -33.53 -15.53
C THR A 131 -49.35 -34.41 -16.71
N GLY A 132 -49.42 -35.73 -16.54
CA GLY A 132 -49.06 -36.69 -17.58
C GLY A 132 -47.57 -37.03 -17.62
N ASP A 133 -47.21 -37.95 -18.52
CA ASP A 133 -45.84 -38.44 -18.67
C ASP A 133 -44.90 -37.37 -19.22
N TYR A 134 -43.62 -37.48 -18.89
CA TYR A 134 -42.58 -36.58 -19.36
C TYR A 134 -42.57 -36.50 -20.90
N ASN A 135 -42.67 -35.28 -21.43
CA ASN A 135 -42.54 -35.02 -22.86
C ASN A 135 -41.33 -34.11 -23.12
N GLU A 136 -40.54 -34.47 -24.13
CA GLU A 136 -39.36 -33.70 -24.53
C GLU A 136 -39.74 -32.37 -25.21
N GLY A 137 -40.90 -32.31 -25.85
CA GLY A 137 -41.33 -31.20 -26.70
C GLY A 137 -42.27 -30.17 -26.06
N TYR A 138 -42.87 -30.43 -24.89
CA TYR A 138 -43.75 -29.47 -24.18
C TYR A 138 -43.97 -29.86 -22.71
N TYR A 139 -44.45 -28.90 -21.90
CA TYR A 139 -44.95 -29.12 -20.55
C TYR A 139 -46.48 -29.26 -20.55
N SER A 140 -46.99 -30.40 -20.06
CA SER A 140 -48.42 -30.64 -19.95
C SER A 140 -48.97 -30.03 -18.67
N LEU A 141 -50.05 -29.24 -18.77
CA LEU A 141 -50.70 -28.55 -17.66
C LEU A 141 -52.20 -28.89 -17.59
N ASN A 142 -52.76 -28.97 -16.37
CA ASN A 142 -54.21 -29.12 -16.17
C ASN A 142 -55.02 -27.87 -16.54
N ARG A 143 -54.48 -26.71 -16.19
CA ARG A 143 -55.11 -25.40 -16.36
C ARG A 143 -54.04 -24.34 -16.54
N LEU A 144 -54.35 -23.26 -17.26
CA LEU A 144 -53.52 -22.08 -17.36
C LEU A 144 -54.37 -20.86 -17.03
N ASN A 145 -53.87 -20.00 -16.14
CA ASN A 145 -54.46 -18.70 -15.84
C ASN A 145 -55.97 -18.75 -15.55
N ALA A 146 -56.40 -19.72 -14.74
CA ALA A 146 -57.83 -19.97 -14.47
C ALA A 146 -58.58 -18.77 -13.85
N GLY A 147 -57.86 -17.79 -13.30
CA GLY A 147 -58.43 -16.54 -12.79
C GLY A 147 -58.67 -15.45 -13.84
N LEU A 148 -58.23 -15.62 -15.08
CA LEU A 148 -58.49 -14.69 -16.18
C LEU A 148 -59.84 -14.97 -16.86
N PRO A 149 -60.57 -13.94 -17.33
CA PRO A 149 -61.78 -14.15 -18.11
C PRO A 149 -61.44 -14.83 -19.46
N PRO A 150 -62.34 -15.67 -20.02
CA PRO A 150 -62.12 -16.23 -21.34
C PRO A 150 -62.17 -15.14 -22.42
N LEU A 151 -61.26 -15.21 -23.40
CA LEU A 151 -61.27 -14.33 -24.56
C LEU A 151 -62.24 -14.85 -25.63
N SER A 152 -62.87 -13.92 -26.36
CA SER A 152 -63.73 -14.25 -27.51
C SER A 152 -62.94 -14.79 -28.70
N GLU A 153 -61.68 -14.36 -28.84
CA GLU A 153 -60.72 -14.84 -29.83
C GLU A 153 -59.42 -15.25 -29.13
N PRO A 154 -58.90 -16.48 -29.39
CA PRO A 154 -57.67 -16.92 -28.75
C PRO A 154 -56.45 -16.17 -29.31
N PRO A 155 -55.50 -15.75 -28.47
CA PRO A 155 -54.29 -15.06 -28.92
C PRO A 155 -53.39 -16.01 -29.72
N ASN A 156 -52.68 -15.47 -30.72
CA ASN A 156 -51.71 -16.26 -31.48
C ASN A 156 -50.43 -16.47 -30.65
N LEU A 157 -50.36 -17.61 -29.97
CA LEU A 157 -49.21 -18.03 -29.17
C LEU A 157 -48.54 -19.29 -29.74
N SER A 158 -48.75 -19.55 -31.04
CA SER A 158 -48.37 -20.83 -31.67
C SER A 158 -46.86 -21.04 -31.79
N THR A 159 -46.09 -19.97 -31.98
CA THR A 159 -44.62 -19.97 -32.10
C THR A 159 -44.00 -19.04 -31.04
N PRO A 160 -42.73 -19.26 -30.64
CA PRO A 160 -42.03 -18.35 -29.73
C PRO A 160 -42.00 -16.90 -30.22
N LEU A 161 -41.81 -16.72 -31.53
CA LEU A 161 -41.84 -15.40 -32.17
C LEU A 161 -43.24 -14.78 -32.06
N ALA A 162 -44.29 -15.51 -32.44
CA ALA A 162 -45.67 -15.04 -32.37
C ALA A 162 -46.09 -14.66 -30.94
N THR A 163 -45.64 -15.41 -29.92
CA THR A 163 -45.88 -15.07 -28.51
C THR A 163 -45.25 -13.73 -28.12
N LEU A 164 -43.99 -13.50 -28.51
CA LEU A 164 -43.31 -12.24 -28.20
C LEU A 164 -43.93 -11.06 -28.97
N GLU A 165 -44.30 -11.26 -30.23
CA GLU A 165 -44.99 -10.26 -31.05
C GLU A 165 -46.37 -9.91 -30.52
N PHE A 166 -47.15 -10.92 -30.11
CA PHE A 166 -48.46 -10.71 -29.47
C PHE A 166 -48.32 -9.87 -28.20
N PHE A 167 -47.39 -10.25 -27.31
CA PHE A 167 -47.12 -9.52 -26.07
C PHE A 167 -46.73 -8.07 -26.36
N GLN A 168 -45.76 -7.85 -27.25
CA GLN A 168 -45.30 -6.50 -27.59
C GLN A 168 -46.40 -5.67 -28.27
N SER A 169 -47.15 -6.24 -29.20
CA SER A 169 -48.25 -5.55 -29.89
C SER A 169 -49.36 -5.14 -28.92
N ALA A 170 -49.73 -6.01 -27.98
CA ALA A 170 -50.73 -5.71 -26.95
C ALA A 170 -50.26 -4.56 -26.03
N VAL A 171 -49.00 -4.60 -25.60
CA VAL A 171 -48.36 -3.52 -24.83
C VAL A 171 -48.33 -2.20 -25.60
N MET A 172 -47.95 -2.22 -26.88
CA MET A 172 -47.88 -1.03 -27.74
C MET A 172 -49.26 -0.37 -27.91
N LYS A 173 -50.34 -1.17 -27.91
CA LYS A 173 -51.74 -0.69 -27.91
C LYS A 173 -52.25 -0.31 -26.52
N GLN A 174 -51.41 -0.35 -25.49
CA GLN A 174 -51.74 -0.12 -24.07
C GLN A 174 -52.76 -1.10 -23.49
N GLN A 175 -52.91 -2.27 -24.13
CA GLN A 175 -53.81 -3.35 -23.73
C GLN A 175 -53.05 -4.38 -22.89
N TYR A 176 -52.62 -3.96 -21.69
CA TYR A 176 -51.84 -4.80 -20.76
C TYR A 176 -52.63 -5.98 -20.19
N ASP A 177 -53.96 -5.86 -20.17
CA ASP A 177 -54.89 -6.93 -19.87
C ASP A 177 -54.81 -8.07 -20.90
N LEU A 178 -54.67 -7.76 -22.19
CA LEU A 178 -54.46 -8.75 -23.25
C LEU A 178 -53.03 -9.30 -23.24
N ALA A 179 -52.03 -8.46 -22.97
CA ALA A 179 -50.63 -8.90 -22.89
C ALA A 179 -50.43 -9.97 -21.80
N ALA A 180 -51.19 -9.90 -20.70
CA ALA A 180 -51.09 -10.85 -19.60
C ALA A 180 -51.43 -12.31 -19.99
N TYR A 181 -52.15 -12.55 -21.09
CA TYR A 181 -52.44 -13.92 -21.57
C TYR A 181 -51.19 -14.64 -22.11
N ALA A 182 -50.13 -13.90 -22.45
CA ALA A 182 -48.85 -14.50 -22.80
C ALA A 182 -48.03 -14.93 -21.57
N LEU A 183 -48.48 -14.63 -20.34
CA LEU A 183 -47.78 -14.95 -19.09
C LEU A 183 -48.32 -16.22 -18.47
N ASN A 184 -47.45 -17.13 -18.01
CA ASN A 184 -47.86 -18.23 -17.16
C ASN A 184 -47.96 -17.77 -15.69
N MET A 185 -49.16 -17.55 -15.18
CA MET A 185 -49.41 -17.08 -13.82
C MET A 185 -49.84 -18.20 -12.86
N ASN A 186 -49.63 -19.47 -13.20
CA ASN A 186 -50.11 -20.60 -12.37
C ASN A 186 -49.51 -20.63 -10.95
N LEU A 187 -48.33 -20.04 -10.73
CA LEU A 187 -47.73 -19.90 -9.40
C LEU A 187 -48.40 -18.81 -8.53
N ILE A 188 -49.36 -18.07 -9.09
CA ILE A 188 -50.13 -17.03 -8.40
C ILE A 188 -51.54 -17.55 -8.16
N ASP A 189 -52.07 -17.29 -6.96
CA ASP A 189 -53.44 -17.69 -6.61
C ASP A 189 -54.47 -17.14 -7.61
N SER A 190 -55.40 -18.00 -8.03
CA SER A 190 -56.40 -17.74 -9.06
C SER A 190 -57.28 -16.52 -8.76
N GLU A 191 -57.55 -16.22 -7.49
CA GLU A 191 -58.31 -15.03 -7.09
C GLU A 191 -57.52 -13.73 -7.34
N LEU A 192 -56.18 -13.78 -7.23
CA LEU A 192 -55.28 -12.64 -7.40
C LEU A 192 -54.76 -12.47 -8.83
N GLN A 193 -54.91 -13.48 -9.70
CA GLN A 193 -54.44 -13.41 -11.08
C GLN A 193 -55.08 -12.23 -11.83
N ARG A 194 -56.38 -11.99 -11.67
CA ARG A 194 -57.08 -10.90 -12.36
C ARG A 194 -56.61 -9.51 -11.94
N SER A 195 -56.34 -9.31 -10.65
CA SER A 195 -55.89 -8.00 -10.15
C SER A 195 -54.42 -7.73 -10.50
N ARG A 196 -53.58 -8.77 -10.52
CA ARG A 196 -52.13 -8.64 -10.75
C ARG A 196 -51.70 -8.73 -12.22
N ALA A 197 -52.52 -9.31 -13.09
CA ALA A 197 -52.21 -9.52 -14.51
C ALA A 197 -51.70 -8.26 -15.22
N ILE A 198 -52.40 -7.13 -15.03
CA ILE A 198 -52.06 -5.85 -15.66
C ILE A 198 -50.71 -5.33 -15.16
N ASP A 199 -50.47 -5.42 -13.85
CA ASP A 199 -49.24 -4.92 -13.24
C ASP A 199 -48.03 -5.76 -13.65
N LEU A 200 -48.17 -7.09 -13.67
CA LEU A 200 -47.11 -8.00 -14.11
C LEU A 200 -46.75 -7.79 -15.59
N ALA A 201 -47.74 -7.59 -16.46
CA ALA A 201 -47.51 -7.30 -17.87
C ALA A 201 -46.75 -5.97 -18.07
N LYS A 202 -47.13 -4.92 -17.32
CA LYS A 202 -46.42 -3.62 -17.35
C LYS A 202 -44.99 -3.72 -16.84
N GLN A 203 -44.79 -4.43 -15.72
CA GLN A 203 -43.48 -4.60 -15.12
C GLN A 203 -42.56 -5.44 -16.02
N LEU A 204 -43.08 -6.51 -16.63
CA LEU A 204 -42.31 -7.31 -17.57
C LEU A 204 -41.93 -6.49 -18.81
N ASP A 205 -42.86 -5.73 -19.39
CA ASP A 205 -42.53 -4.86 -20.52
C ASP A 205 -41.40 -3.88 -20.18
N PHE A 206 -41.50 -3.19 -19.04
CA PHE A 206 -40.44 -2.31 -18.57
C PHE A 206 -39.08 -3.03 -18.50
N LEU A 207 -39.04 -4.24 -17.93
CA LEU A 207 -37.81 -5.04 -17.83
C LEU A 207 -37.28 -5.46 -19.21
N LEU A 208 -38.16 -5.86 -20.14
CA LEU A 208 -37.78 -6.26 -21.49
C LEU A 208 -37.25 -5.07 -22.31
N VAL A 209 -37.85 -3.88 -22.18
CA VAL A 209 -37.38 -2.64 -22.83
C VAL A 209 -36.02 -2.22 -22.25
N GLU A 210 -35.93 -2.09 -20.93
CA GLU A 210 -34.72 -1.59 -20.25
C GLU A 210 -33.50 -2.49 -20.50
N LYS A 211 -33.71 -3.80 -20.57
CA LYS A 211 -32.65 -4.79 -20.82
C LYS A 211 -32.52 -5.22 -22.28
N LYS A 212 -33.26 -4.59 -23.20
CA LYS A 212 -33.25 -4.89 -24.64
C LYS A 212 -33.47 -6.37 -24.95
N LEU A 213 -34.41 -7.00 -24.27
CA LEU A 213 -34.71 -8.44 -24.36
C LEU A 213 -35.82 -8.77 -25.38
N TYR A 214 -36.24 -7.80 -26.18
CA TYR A 214 -37.06 -8.03 -27.37
C TYR A 214 -36.20 -8.57 -28.52
N VAL A 215 -35.86 -9.86 -28.47
CA VAL A 215 -34.91 -10.51 -29.38
C VAL A 215 -35.61 -11.23 -30.54
N PHE A 216 -36.35 -10.47 -31.37
CA PHE A 216 -37.13 -11.03 -32.49
C PHE A 216 -36.27 -11.77 -33.51
N ASP A 217 -35.03 -11.32 -33.74
CA ASP A 217 -34.08 -11.88 -34.70
C ASP A 217 -33.58 -13.28 -34.34
N LYS A 218 -33.69 -13.69 -33.07
CA LYS A 218 -33.18 -14.99 -32.59
C LYS A 218 -34.28 -15.98 -32.25
N LEU A 219 -35.55 -15.60 -32.36
CA LEU A 219 -36.68 -16.46 -32.04
C LEU A 219 -37.16 -17.22 -33.28
N PRO A 220 -37.28 -18.55 -33.21
CA PRO A 220 -37.79 -19.33 -34.34
C PRO A 220 -39.29 -19.09 -34.53
N ASP A 221 -39.72 -18.93 -35.78
CA ASP A 221 -41.13 -18.86 -36.17
C ASP A 221 -41.71 -20.24 -36.52
N ARG A 222 -41.41 -21.23 -35.67
CA ARG A 222 -41.86 -22.62 -35.84
C ARG A 222 -42.50 -23.11 -34.54
N PRO A 223 -43.64 -23.82 -34.57
CA PRO A 223 -44.37 -24.17 -33.34
C PRO A 223 -43.61 -25.03 -32.33
N ASP A 224 -42.65 -25.82 -32.79
CA ASP A 224 -41.80 -26.70 -31.97
C ASP A 224 -40.45 -26.07 -31.55
N GLY A 225 -40.21 -24.80 -31.91
CA GLY A 225 -39.04 -24.04 -31.49
C GLY A 225 -37.69 -24.60 -31.95
N LEU A 226 -37.69 -25.41 -33.02
CA LEU A 226 -36.53 -26.13 -33.52
C LEU A 226 -35.58 -25.20 -34.29
N ILE A 227 -34.29 -25.27 -33.98
CA ILE A 227 -33.22 -24.59 -34.74
C ILE A 227 -32.48 -25.65 -35.54
N GLU A 228 -32.43 -25.48 -36.86
CA GLU A 228 -31.67 -26.39 -37.73
C GLU A 228 -30.18 -26.30 -37.41
N PRO A 229 -29.47 -27.44 -37.29
CA PRO A 229 -28.03 -27.40 -37.15
C PRO A 229 -27.39 -26.74 -38.39
N PRO A 230 -26.29 -26.00 -38.22
CA PRO A 230 -25.57 -25.43 -39.36
C PRO A 230 -25.18 -26.53 -40.36
N LEU A 231 -25.38 -26.26 -41.65
CA LEU A 231 -25.15 -27.20 -42.75
C LEU A 231 -23.76 -27.86 -42.62
N GLY A 232 -23.71 -29.18 -42.39
CA GLY A 232 -22.46 -29.96 -42.37
C GLY A 232 -22.22 -30.89 -41.16
N SER A 233 -23.13 -30.98 -40.17
CA SER A 233 -22.99 -31.94 -39.07
C SER A 233 -23.58 -33.33 -39.44
N THR A 234 -22.90 -34.41 -39.05
CA THR A 234 -23.28 -35.81 -39.33
C THR A 234 -24.38 -36.36 -38.40
N SER A 235 -24.98 -35.50 -37.58
CA SER A 235 -26.07 -35.87 -36.67
C SER A 235 -27.38 -35.91 -37.46
N SER A 236 -28.15 -36.98 -37.30
CA SER A 236 -29.43 -37.24 -37.97
C SER A 236 -30.34 -35.99 -38.03
N ILE A 237 -30.92 -35.74 -39.22
CA ILE A 237 -31.76 -34.61 -39.66
C ILE A 237 -33.04 -34.39 -38.81
N GLN A 238 -33.25 -35.15 -37.73
CA GLN A 238 -34.34 -34.94 -36.78
C GLN A 238 -33.88 -33.96 -35.70
N GLY A 239 -34.18 -32.68 -35.89
CA GLY A 239 -33.98 -31.69 -34.83
C GLY A 239 -34.85 -32.04 -33.60
N ILE A 240 -34.31 -31.77 -32.42
CA ILE A 240 -34.99 -32.04 -31.15
C ILE A 240 -35.95 -30.87 -30.86
N PRO A 241 -37.26 -31.12 -30.64
CA PRO A 241 -38.20 -30.06 -30.29
C PRO A 241 -37.80 -29.42 -28.96
N ARG A 242 -37.94 -28.10 -28.84
CA ARG A 242 -37.62 -27.38 -27.60
C ARG A 242 -38.89 -27.10 -26.82
N ARG A 243 -38.89 -27.43 -25.54
CA ARG A 243 -39.96 -27.06 -24.60
C ARG A 243 -39.71 -25.76 -23.83
N SER A 244 -38.48 -25.24 -23.86
CA SER A 244 -38.11 -23.98 -23.22
C SER A 244 -37.05 -23.24 -24.06
N ILE A 245 -37.19 -21.92 -24.17
CA ILE A 245 -36.27 -21.03 -24.88
C ILE A 245 -35.92 -19.88 -23.94
N GLN A 246 -34.62 -19.66 -23.77
CA GLN A 246 -34.11 -18.57 -22.96
C GLN A 246 -34.00 -17.28 -23.79
N LEU A 247 -34.65 -16.20 -23.33
CA LEU A 247 -34.60 -14.87 -23.95
C LEU A 247 -33.33 -14.10 -23.59
N GLY A 248 -32.88 -14.24 -22.33
CA GLY A 248 -31.70 -13.55 -21.81
C GLY A 248 -31.58 -13.64 -20.30
N TYR A 249 -30.78 -12.76 -19.70
CA TYR A 249 -30.60 -12.68 -18.25
C TYR A 249 -30.79 -11.24 -17.78
N ILE A 250 -31.31 -11.10 -16.56
CA ILE A 250 -31.32 -9.86 -15.81
C ILE A 250 -30.52 -10.08 -14.53
N ASP A 251 -29.54 -9.21 -14.28
CA ASP A 251 -28.77 -9.27 -13.04
C ASP A 251 -29.65 -8.89 -11.85
N TYR A 252 -29.66 -9.70 -10.80
CA TYR A 252 -30.35 -9.42 -9.54
C TYR A 252 -29.40 -9.68 -8.38
N ARG A 253 -29.02 -8.63 -7.64
CA ARG A 253 -27.93 -8.69 -6.64
C ARG A 253 -26.66 -9.31 -7.26
N GLU A 254 -26.17 -10.42 -6.72
CA GLU A 254 -24.96 -11.13 -7.20
C GLU A 254 -25.27 -12.31 -8.14
N ARG A 255 -26.51 -12.46 -8.63
CA ARG A 255 -26.91 -13.59 -9.48
C ARG A 255 -27.57 -13.14 -10.78
N ARG A 256 -27.39 -13.95 -11.84
CA ARG A 256 -28.08 -13.78 -13.13
C ARG A 256 -29.40 -14.54 -13.12
N VAL A 257 -30.51 -13.83 -13.28
CA VAL A 257 -31.86 -14.43 -13.36
C VAL A 257 -32.24 -14.59 -14.83
N PRO A 258 -32.37 -15.82 -15.35
CA PRO A 258 -32.75 -16.02 -16.74
C PRO A 258 -34.25 -15.80 -16.97
N LEU A 259 -34.60 -15.22 -18.11
CA LEU A 259 -35.98 -15.13 -18.60
C LEU A 259 -36.22 -16.18 -19.68
N HIS A 260 -37.31 -16.93 -19.57
CA HIS A 260 -37.64 -18.03 -20.48
C HIS A 260 -39.07 -17.95 -21.01
N LEU A 261 -39.22 -18.35 -22.28
CA LEU A 261 -40.48 -18.81 -22.86
C LEU A 261 -40.56 -20.33 -22.74
N GLU A 262 -41.74 -20.86 -22.41
CA GLU A 262 -42.02 -22.27 -22.29
C GLU A 262 -43.16 -22.68 -23.21
N ARG A 263 -43.05 -23.89 -23.76
CA ARG A 263 -44.08 -24.51 -24.58
C ARG A 263 -44.95 -25.38 -23.69
N ILE A 264 -46.23 -25.05 -23.62
CA ILE A 264 -47.19 -25.68 -22.74
C ILE A 264 -48.34 -26.31 -23.53
N ARG A 265 -48.94 -27.37 -22.99
CA ARG A 265 -50.12 -28.03 -23.54
C ARG A 265 -51.17 -28.18 -22.45
N ILE A 266 -52.42 -27.84 -22.74
CA ILE A 266 -53.54 -27.98 -21.79
C ILE A 266 -54.49 -29.04 -22.31
N GLY A 267 -54.67 -30.13 -21.55
CA GLY A 267 -55.47 -31.28 -21.97
C GLY A 267 -55.07 -31.80 -23.35
N ASP A 268 -56.06 -32.04 -24.22
CA ASP A 268 -55.83 -32.53 -25.59
C ASP A 268 -55.53 -31.44 -26.62
N GLY A 269 -55.50 -30.16 -26.22
CA GLY A 269 -55.28 -29.03 -27.13
C GLY A 269 -53.88 -29.01 -27.79
N ALA A 270 -53.71 -28.17 -28.82
CA ALA A 270 -52.40 -27.94 -29.43
C ALA A 270 -51.46 -27.18 -28.45
N PRO A 271 -50.16 -27.50 -28.41
CA PRO A 271 -49.22 -26.80 -27.55
C PRO A 271 -48.93 -25.37 -28.06
N PHE A 272 -48.72 -24.43 -27.14
CA PHE A 272 -48.46 -23.02 -27.41
C PHE A 272 -47.41 -22.45 -26.44
N TRP A 273 -46.90 -21.25 -26.71
CA TRP A 273 -45.77 -20.65 -26.01
C TRP A 273 -46.20 -19.50 -25.09
N VAL A 274 -45.66 -19.47 -23.88
CA VAL A 274 -45.90 -18.42 -22.88
C VAL A 274 -44.62 -18.10 -22.10
N PHE A 275 -44.54 -16.94 -21.46
CA PHE A 275 -43.49 -16.67 -20.48
C PHE A 275 -43.60 -17.65 -19.32
N SER A 276 -42.50 -18.32 -19.00
CA SER A 276 -42.43 -19.34 -17.94
C SER A 276 -42.95 -18.83 -16.61
N ALA A 277 -43.56 -19.71 -15.82
CA ALA A 277 -44.09 -19.33 -14.51
C ALA A 277 -42.98 -18.82 -13.58
N GLN A 278 -41.77 -19.37 -13.73
CA GLN A 278 -40.59 -18.92 -13.00
C GLN A 278 -40.15 -17.51 -13.42
N THR A 279 -40.25 -17.15 -14.70
CA THR A 279 -40.02 -15.77 -15.16
C THR A 279 -41.03 -14.83 -14.50
N VAL A 280 -42.31 -15.20 -14.54
CA VAL A 280 -43.41 -14.40 -13.99
C VAL A 280 -43.26 -14.18 -12.48
N SER A 281 -42.90 -15.23 -11.72
CA SER A 281 -42.68 -15.14 -10.27
C SER A 281 -41.51 -14.22 -9.86
N ASN A 282 -40.55 -13.99 -10.77
CA ASN A 282 -39.40 -13.12 -10.51
C ASN A 282 -39.63 -11.67 -10.95
N ILE A 283 -40.70 -11.35 -11.68
CA ILE A 283 -40.95 -10.00 -12.22
C ILE A 283 -40.92 -8.95 -11.11
N ASP A 284 -41.64 -9.14 -10.00
CA ASP A 284 -41.70 -8.11 -8.93
C ASP A 284 -40.32 -7.81 -8.36
N LYS A 285 -39.54 -8.86 -8.08
CA LYS A 285 -38.18 -8.74 -7.51
C LYS A 285 -37.25 -8.01 -8.45
N LEU A 286 -37.33 -8.33 -9.75
CA LEU A 286 -36.54 -7.68 -10.78
C LEU A 286 -36.96 -6.22 -10.95
N TYR A 287 -38.26 -5.95 -10.98
CA TYR A 287 -38.81 -4.61 -11.11
C TYR A 287 -38.45 -3.71 -9.93
N GLU A 288 -38.48 -4.22 -8.69
CA GLU A 288 -38.05 -3.48 -7.50
C GLU A 288 -36.60 -2.99 -7.58
N GLN A 289 -35.69 -3.74 -8.22
CA GLN A 289 -34.30 -3.31 -8.39
C GLN A 289 -34.13 -2.23 -9.46
N TYR A 290 -34.93 -2.26 -10.53
CA TYR A 290 -34.73 -1.42 -11.71
C TYR A 290 -35.73 -0.27 -11.86
N HIS A 291 -36.78 -0.20 -11.05
CA HIS A 291 -37.78 0.86 -11.17
C HIS A 291 -37.22 2.25 -10.82
N PRO A 292 -37.61 3.31 -11.56
CA PRO A 292 -37.22 4.69 -11.26
C PRO A 292 -37.86 5.20 -9.96
N ALA A 293 -37.13 6.05 -9.22
CA ALA A 293 -37.60 6.63 -7.96
C ALA A 293 -38.89 7.45 -8.16
N LYS A 294 -39.83 7.34 -7.21
CA LYS A 294 -41.13 8.06 -7.25
C LYS A 294 -40.99 9.57 -7.48
N PHE A 295 -39.87 10.16 -7.06
CA PHE A 295 -39.57 11.59 -7.20
C PHE A 295 -39.24 12.02 -8.64
N GLU A 296 -38.71 11.12 -9.49
CA GLU A 296 -38.40 11.45 -10.88
C GLU A 296 -39.65 11.91 -11.65
N ARG A 297 -40.85 11.49 -11.24
CA ARG A 297 -42.10 11.92 -11.88
C ARG A 297 -42.37 13.41 -11.78
N TYR A 298 -41.88 14.09 -10.73
CA TYR A 298 -42.09 15.52 -10.50
C TYR A 298 -41.02 16.42 -11.16
N LEU A 299 -39.95 15.83 -11.68
CA LEU A 299 -38.86 16.58 -12.31
C LEU A 299 -39.22 17.03 -13.74
N PRO A 300 -38.94 18.30 -14.11
CA PRO A 300 -39.11 18.79 -15.47
C PRO A 300 -38.31 17.96 -16.48
N SER A 301 -38.86 17.74 -17.69
CA SER A 301 -38.29 16.83 -18.69
C SER A 301 -36.83 17.11 -19.06
N TRP A 302 -36.40 18.37 -19.01
CA TRP A 302 -35.02 18.76 -19.32
C TRP A 302 -33.99 18.27 -18.28
N THR A 303 -34.40 18.08 -17.02
CA THR A 303 -33.51 17.60 -15.94
C THR A 303 -33.27 16.07 -16.00
N LYS A 304 -34.08 15.37 -16.78
CA LYS A 304 -34.00 13.92 -17.03
C LYS A 304 -33.12 13.57 -18.23
N LEU A 305 -32.65 14.56 -18.98
CA LEU A 305 -31.72 14.33 -20.08
C LEU A 305 -30.47 13.66 -19.51
N LYS A 306 -30.12 12.50 -20.09
CA LYS A 306 -28.92 11.75 -19.72
C LYS A 306 -27.75 12.29 -20.53
N PHE A 307 -26.71 12.76 -19.85
CA PHE A 307 -25.45 13.19 -20.43
C PHE A 307 -24.35 12.26 -19.89
N PHE A 308 -23.59 11.59 -20.76
CA PHE A 308 -22.64 10.52 -20.37
C PHE A 308 -23.26 9.45 -19.45
N SER A 309 -24.48 9.02 -19.74
CA SER A 309 -25.24 8.02 -18.96
C SER A 309 -25.68 8.45 -17.55
N ILE A 310 -25.50 9.73 -17.20
CA ILE A 310 -25.87 10.34 -15.91
C ILE A 310 -27.01 11.34 -16.14
N ALA A 311 -28.03 11.35 -15.28
CA ALA A 311 -29.10 12.34 -15.39
C ALA A 311 -28.64 13.70 -14.81
N ILE A 312 -28.98 14.81 -15.48
CA ILE A 312 -28.57 16.17 -15.06
C ILE A 312 -28.96 16.48 -13.61
N TRP A 313 -30.13 15.98 -13.17
CA TRP A 313 -30.59 16.20 -11.80
C TRP A 313 -29.68 15.56 -10.75
N GLU A 314 -29.05 14.42 -11.05
CA GLU A 314 -28.21 13.72 -10.08
C GLU A 314 -26.91 14.49 -9.81
N PHE A 315 -26.33 15.10 -10.87
CA PHE A 315 -25.20 16.02 -10.73
C PHE A 315 -25.57 17.26 -9.90
N LEU A 316 -26.76 17.81 -10.15
CA LEU A 316 -27.28 18.94 -9.40
C LEU A 316 -27.48 18.59 -7.92
N ALA A 317 -28.00 17.39 -7.63
CA ALA A 317 -28.21 16.89 -6.27
C ALA A 317 -26.87 16.75 -5.51
N LEU A 318 -25.83 16.20 -6.16
CA LEU A 318 -24.50 16.11 -5.57
C LEU A 318 -23.88 17.49 -5.32
N LEU A 319 -24.05 18.44 -6.24
CA LEU A 319 -23.55 19.80 -6.08
C LEU A 319 -24.25 20.52 -4.93
N ILE A 320 -25.59 20.43 -4.86
CA ILE A 320 -26.38 21.00 -3.75
C ILE A 320 -25.97 20.37 -2.41
N PHE A 321 -25.81 19.05 -2.37
CA PHE A 321 -25.37 18.35 -1.16
C PHE A 321 -23.96 18.78 -0.74
N PHE A 322 -23.02 18.86 -1.69
CA PHE A 322 -21.68 19.37 -1.44
C PHE A 322 -21.72 20.80 -0.88
N SER A 323 -22.45 21.72 -1.53
CA SER A 323 -22.63 23.10 -1.05
C SER A 323 -23.26 23.17 0.33
N PHE A 324 -24.24 22.30 0.63
CA PHE A 324 -24.87 22.21 1.93
C PHE A 324 -23.88 21.74 3.01
N THR A 325 -23.13 20.66 2.76
CA THR A 325 -22.09 20.17 3.67
C THR A 325 -20.97 21.19 3.89
N MET A 326 -20.60 21.92 2.84
CA MET A 326 -19.59 22.97 2.91
C MET A 326 -20.09 24.18 3.70
N GLY A 327 -21.37 24.56 3.55
CA GLY A 327 -22.03 25.58 4.36
C GLY A 327 -22.10 25.21 5.83
N ILE A 328 -22.46 23.96 6.15
CA ILE A 328 -22.43 23.43 7.52
C ILE A 328 -21.02 23.49 8.09
N GLY A 329 -20.02 23.04 7.31
CA GLY A 329 -18.62 23.10 7.71
C GLY A 329 -18.16 24.53 8.02
N TRP A 330 -18.51 25.49 7.18
CA TRP A 330 -18.18 26.91 7.38
C TRP A 330 -18.90 27.52 8.60
N LEU A 331 -20.15 27.12 8.87
CA LEU A 331 -20.86 27.53 10.08
C LEU A 331 -20.24 26.95 11.34
N LEU A 332 -19.91 25.65 11.35
CA LEU A 332 -19.21 24.98 12.45
C LEU A 332 -17.84 25.63 12.71
N SER A 333 -17.10 25.97 11.64
CA SER A 333 -15.85 26.74 11.70
C SER A 333 -16.01 28.05 12.45
N THR A 334 -16.98 28.84 12.01
CA THR A 334 -17.23 30.19 12.55
C THR A 334 -17.71 30.10 14.00
N ALA A 335 -18.54 29.11 14.31
CA ALA A 335 -19.00 28.85 15.67
C ALA A 335 -17.87 28.41 16.59
N ALA A 336 -16.99 27.50 16.15
CA ALA A 336 -15.82 27.06 16.91
C ALA A 336 -14.85 28.21 17.20
N GLY A 337 -14.57 29.06 16.21
CA GLY A 337 -13.73 30.25 16.39
C GLY A 337 -14.33 31.23 17.40
N LYS A 338 -15.64 31.49 17.32
CA LYS A 338 -16.34 32.37 18.28
C LYS A 338 -16.41 31.79 19.69
N LEU A 339 -16.71 30.50 19.84
CA LEU A 339 -16.76 29.82 21.14
C LEU A 339 -15.40 29.81 21.83
N LEU A 340 -14.34 29.60 21.05
CA LEU A 340 -12.99 29.58 21.58
C LEU A 340 -12.53 30.98 22.02
N ASN A 341 -12.85 32.01 21.25
CA ASN A 341 -12.63 33.41 21.66
C ASN A 341 -13.44 33.75 22.92
N TRP A 342 -14.72 33.34 22.97
CA TRP A 342 -15.60 33.57 24.13
C TRP A 342 -15.10 32.88 25.41
N TYR A 343 -14.72 31.60 25.35
CA TYR A 343 -14.23 30.85 26.51
C TYR A 343 -12.88 31.36 27.04
N VAL A 344 -12.02 31.87 26.16
CA VAL A 344 -10.71 32.43 26.54
C VAL A 344 -10.86 33.84 27.11
N MET A 345 -11.80 34.66 26.60
CA MET A 345 -12.09 35.99 27.14
C MET A 345 -12.74 35.97 28.53
N ASP A 346 -13.47 34.91 28.87
CA ASP A 346 -14.16 34.79 30.16
C ASP A 346 -13.22 34.41 31.33
N LYS A 347 -11.98 33.99 31.04
CA LYS A 347 -11.10 33.36 32.05
C LYS A 347 -9.86 34.14 32.50
N GLU A 348 -9.47 35.26 31.88
CA GLU A 348 -8.22 35.96 32.26
C GLU A 348 -8.30 37.49 32.24
N GLY A 349 -8.42 38.08 33.43
CA GLY A 349 -8.23 39.50 33.71
C GLY A 349 -6.79 39.91 34.04
N ASN A 350 -5.75 39.26 33.48
CA ASN A 350 -4.36 39.65 33.74
C ASN A 350 -3.48 39.64 32.47
N ARG A 351 -2.63 40.67 32.39
CA ARG A 351 -1.84 41.14 31.22
C ARG A 351 -0.69 40.21 30.78
N LEU A 352 -0.80 38.90 30.97
CA LEU A 352 0.27 37.92 30.67
C LEU A 352 -0.07 36.96 29.48
N SER A 353 -1.08 37.27 28.67
CA SER A 353 -1.66 36.32 27.69
C SER A 353 -1.55 36.75 26.22
N THR A 354 -0.81 37.83 25.90
CA THR A 354 -0.64 38.32 24.52
C THR A 354 0.07 37.33 23.58
N LEU A 355 0.82 36.36 24.10
CA LEU A 355 1.47 35.33 23.29
C LEU A 355 0.59 34.09 23.03
N HIS A 356 -0.36 33.78 23.92
CA HIS A 356 -1.20 32.59 23.75
C HIS A 356 -2.38 32.84 22.80
N HIS A 357 -2.85 34.09 22.72
CA HIS A 357 -4.02 34.49 21.94
C HIS A 357 -3.83 34.28 20.43
N ASN A 358 -2.66 34.64 19.88
CA ASN A 358 -2.40 34.57 18.44
C ASN A 358 -2.28 33.12 17.93
N GLY A 359 -1.92 32.18 18.80
CA GLY A 359 -1.65 30.81 18.36
C GLY A 359 -2.91 30.01 18.06
N VAL A 360 -3.93 30.07 18.93
CA VAL A 360 -5.12 29.21 18.81
C VAL A 360 -6.12 29.79 17.81
N GLU A 361 -6.21 31.11 17.71
CA GLU A 361 -7.00 31.77 16.66
C GLU A 361 -6.41 31.48 15.26
N ASP A 362 -5.08 31.49 15.14
CA ASP A 362 -4.37 31.14 13.91
C ASP A 362 -4.50 29.64 13.55
N LEU A 363 -4.60 28.75 14.54
CA LEU A 363 -4.92 27.33 14.35
C LEU A 363 -6.28 27.17 13.65
N VAL A 364 -7.33 27.76 14.26
CA VAL A 364 -8.71 27.63 13.77
C VAL A 364 -8.82 28.25 12.38
N ASN A 365 -8.29 29.45 12.16
CA ASN A 365 -8.42 30.12 10.86
C ASN A 365 -7.61 29.41 9.74
N LYS A 366 -6.46 28.81 10.04
CA LYS A 366 -5.62 28.14 9.03
C LYS A 366 -6.02 26.70 8.72
N LEU A 367 -6.62 25.98 9.67
CA LEU A 367 -6.99 24.57 9.49
C LEU A 367 -8.43 24.37 9.07
N THR A 368 -9.32 25.32 9.39
CA THR A 368 -10.74 25.02 9.22
C THR A 368 -11.17 24.99 7.76
N VAL A 369 -10.60 25.84 6.89
CA VAL A 369 -10.93 25.78 5.45
C VAL A 369 -10.56 24.42 4.83
N PRO A 370 -9.32 23.90 4.96
CA PRO A 370 -9.02 22.54 4.50
C PRO A 370 -9.91 21.47 5.14
N LEU A 371 -10.23 21.62 6.43
CA LEU A 371 -11.05 20.65 7.17
C LEU A 371 -12.47 20.58 6.61
N THR A 372 -13.10 21.72 6.30
CA THR A 372 -14.45 21.73 5.72
C THR A 372 -14.48 21.06 4.36
N PHE A 373 -13.46 21.28 3.52
CA PHE A 373 -13.33 20.54 2.25
C PHE A 373 -13.18 19.04 2.47
N THR A 374 -12.34 18.60 3.40
CA THR A 374 -12.17 17.15 3.69
C THR A 374 -13.45 16.49 4.17
N ILE A 375 -14.19 17.14 5.07
CA ILE A 375 -15.47 16.62 5.58
C ILE A 375 -16.52 16.60 4.46
N SER A 376 -16.56 17.64 3.62
CA SER A 376 -17.52 17.72 2.50
C SER A 376 -17.25 16.64 1.46
N PHE A 377 -16.00 16.47 1.01
CA PHE A 377 -15.63 15.40 0.09
C PHE A 377 -15.82 14.00 0.69
N SER A 378 -15.56 13.83 1.99
CA SER A 378 -15.81 12.57 2.70
C SER A 378 -17.30 12.23 2.72
N SER A 379 -18.15 13.21 3.01
CA SER A 379 -19.61 13.05 3.04
C SER A 379 -20.18 12.77 1.65
N VAL A 380 -19.65 13.40 0.61
CA VAL A 380 -20.03 13.11 -0.78
C VAL A 380 -19.55 11.72 -1.20
N TYR A 381 -18.33 11.32 -0.82
CA TYR A 381 -17.81 9.98 -1.14
C TYR A 381 -18.65 8.88 -0.50
N THR A 382 -19.01 9.01 0.79
CA THR A 382 -19.86 8.02 1.50
C THR A 382 -21.26 7.94 0.91
N LEU A 383 -21.81 9.06 0.44
CA LEU A 383 -23.12 9.08 -0.23
C LEU A 383 -23.08 8.32 -1.56
N VAL A 384 -22.00 8.47 -2.33
CA VAL A 384 -21.81 7.81 -3.64
C VAL A 384 -21.42 6.34 -3.50
N SER A 385 -20.78 5.93 -2.39
CA SER A 385 -20.30 4.55 -2.19
C SER A 385 -21.32 3.57 -1.58
N GLY A 386 -22.61 3.92 -1.53
CA GLY A 386 -23.66 3.02 -1.02
C GLY A 386 -24.56 3.59 0.07
N GLY A 387 -24.49 4.89 0.36
CA GLY A 387 -25.41 5.56 1.29
C GLY A 387 -26.87 5.63 0.80
N PHE A 388 -27.10 5.54 -0.51
CA PHE A 388 -28.44 5.54 -1.12
C PHE A 388 -28.53 4.54 -2.31
N PRO A 389 -29.52 3.62 -2.34
CA PRO A 389 -29.69 2.61 -3.41
C PRO A 389 -30.04 3.16 -4.81
N TYR A 390 -30.14 4.47 -4.99
CA TYR A 390 -30.76 5.10 -6.15
C TYR A 390 -29.77 5.83 -7.07
N LEU A 391 -28.45 5.69 -6.85
CA LEU A 391 -27.40 6.39 -7.60
C LEU A 391 -26.40 5.43 -8.28
N ASP A 392 -26.80 4.20 -8.61
CA ASP A 392 -25.90 3.15 -9.13
C ASP A 392 -25.21 3.54 -10.46
N ALA A 393 -25.86 4.31 -11.33
CA ALA A 393 -25.26 4.76 -12.59
C ALA A 393 -24.12 5.79 -12.39
N LEU A 394 -24.19 6.58 -11.32
CA LEU A 394 -23.19 7.59 -10.94
C LEU A 394 -22.03 7.02 -10.12
N ALA A 395 -22.30 5.98 -9.34
CA ALA A 395 -21.35 5.39 -8.38
C ALA A 395 -20.09 4.81 -9.06
N SER A 396 -20.18 4.42 -10.34
CA SER A 396 -19.03 3.86 -11.06
C SER A 396 -18.08 4.93 -11.62
N SER A 397 -18.61 6.01 -12.20
CA SER A 397 -17.80 6.97 -12.98
C SER A 397 -17.34 8.20 -12.18
N THR A 398 -18.15 8.67 -11.22
CA THR A 398 -17.82 9.89 -10.44
C THR A 398 -17.04 9.59 -9.17
N ARG A 399 -17.12 8.37 -8.65
CA ARG A 399 -16.46 7.94 -7.42
C ARG A 399 -14.93 8.10 -7.43
N PRO A 400 -14.18 7.73 -8.48
CA PRO A 400 -12.73 7.94 -8.52
C PRO A 400 -12.34 9.41 -8.51
N ILE A 401 -13.13 10.28 -9.15
CA ILE A 401 -12.90 11.73 -9.18
C ILE A 401 -13.07 12.33 -7.78
N ILE A 402 -14.14 11.94 -7.08
CA ILE A 402 -14.42 12.38 -5.71
C ILE A 402 -13.34 11.86 -4.75
N TRP A 403 -12.87 10.63 -4.93
CA TRP A 403 -11.77 10.06 -4.16
C TRP A 403 -10.47 10.86 -4.31
N VAL A 404 -10.09 11.17 -5.55
CA VAL A 404 -8.89 11.99 -5.82
C VAL A 404 -9.04 13.36 -5.16
N ALA A 405 -10.21 14.00 -5.27
CA ALA A 405 -10.48 15.28 -4.63
C ALA A 405 -10.42 15.21 -3.09
N LEU A 406 -10.94 14.13 -2.48
CA LEU A 406 -10.81 13.84 -1.05
C LEU A 406 -9.34 13.76 -0.64
N VAL A 407 -8.54 12.97 -1.37
CA VAL A 407 -7.11 12.80 -1.07
C VAL A 407 -6.36 14.13 -1.17
N PHE A 408 -6.61 14.94 -2.22
CA PHE A 408 -6.04 16.28 -2.33
C PHE A 408 -6.43 17.19 -1.17
N SER A 409 -7.71 17.16 -0.74
CA SER A 409 -8.16 17.96 0.40
C SER A 409 -7.50 17.50 1.71
N ALA A 410 -7.31 16.18 1.89
CA ALA A 410 -6.66 15.61 3.06
C ALA A 410 -5.18 15.95 3.11
N MET A 411 -4.49 15.92 1.95
CA MET A 411 -3.11 16.39 1.83
C MET A 411 -2.98 17.87 2.18
N TRP A 412 -3.90 18.70 1.68
CA TRP A 412 -3.90 20.13 1.98
C TRP A 412 -4.06 20.41 3.48
N LEU A 413 -4.98 19.68 4.13
CA LEU A 413 -5.16 19.71 5.58
C LEU A 413 -3.90 19.26 6.32
N GLY A 414 -3.31 18.12 5.93
CA GLY A 414 -2.08 17.60 6.51
C GLY A 414 -0.94 18.62 6.43
N ILE A 415 -0.71 19.22 5.25
CA ILE A 415 0.35 20.22 5.05
C ILE A 415 0.11 21.45 5.95
N ARG A 416 -1.14 21.90 6.08
CA ARG A 416 -1.50 23.02 6.97
C ARG A 416 -1.26 22.67 8.43
N ALA A 417 -1.61 21.46 8.85
CA ALA A 417 -1.35 20.95 10.20
C ALA A 417 0.15 20.88 10.49
N THR A 418 0.96 20.28 9.60
CA THR A 418 2.41 20.21 9.77
C THR A 418 3.04 21.61 9.86
N ASN A 419 2.61 22.56 9.02
CA ASN A 419 3.09 23.94 9.09
C ASN A 419 2.73 24.61 10.40
N PHE A 420 1.51 24.39 10.89
CA PHE A 420 1.06 24.91 12.17
C PHE A 420 1.91 24.36 13.32
N PHE A 421 2.06 23.03 13.43
CA PHE A 421 2.86 22.41 14.49
C PHE A 421 4.33 22.84 14.42
N ALA A 422 4.90 22.91 13.22
CA ALA A 422 6.28 23.35 13.02
C ALA A 422 6.51 24.83 13.41
N ASN A 423 5.52 25.70 13.22
CA ASN A 423 5.60 27.09 13.66
C ASN A 423 5.38 27.18 15.18
N ARG A 424 4.38 26.49 15.70
CA ARG A 424 4.09 26.44 17.14
C ARG A 424 5.28 25.94 17.97
N TYR A 425 5.95 24.90 17.50
CA TYR A 425 7.13 24.37 18.17
C TYR A 425 8.28 25.39 18.23
N LYS A 426 8.40 26.27 17.22
CA LYS A 426 9.40 27.36 17.26
C LYS A 426 9.02 28.40 18.30
N ASP A 427 7.75 28.80 18.33
CA ASP A 427 7.29 29.89 19.20
C ASP A 427 7.36 29.52 20.69
N LEU A 428 7.01 28.28 21.05
CA LEU A 428 7.02 27.80 22.45
C LEU A 428 8.41 27.70 23.11
N GLN A 429 9.50 27.70 22.35
CA GLN A 429 10.86 27.52 22.88
C GLN A 429 11.75 28.76 22.76
N ILE A 430 11.26 29.87 22.21
CA ILE A 430 12.05 31.09 21.99
C ILE A 430 12.01 32.06 23.18
N GLU A 431 11.18 31.84 24.20
CA GLU A 431 10.86 32.90 25.15
C GLU A 431 11.64 32.95 26.47
N ASN A 432 12.68 32.14 26.69
CA ASN A 432 13.51 32.28 27.90
C ASN A 432 14.96 31.84 27.65
N LEU A 433 15.77 32.66 26.98
CA LEU A 433 17.22 32.42 26.95
C LEU A 433 17.99 33.74 26.97
N SER A 434 18.67 33.95 28.11
CA SER A 434 19.81 34.84 28.26
C SER A 434 20.90 34.54 27.22
N ASP A 435 21.75 35.54 26.98
CA ASP A 435 22.69 35.66 25.85
C ASP A 435 23.77 34.56 25.71
N GLU A 436 23.74 33.49 26.50
CA GLU A 436 24.77 32.43 26.51
C GLU A 436 24.45 31.20 25.65
N HIS A 437 23.25 31.12 25.04
CA HIS A 437 22.77 29.90 24.35
C HIS A 437 22.50 30.05 22.83
N PHE A 438 23.17 30.99 22.15
CA PHE A 438 22.95 31.27 20.73
C PHE A 438 23.10 30.05 19.79
N ASP A 439 23.91 29.05 20.11
CA ASP A 439 24.15 27.88 19.23
C ASP A 439 23.05 26.81 19.26
N LYS A 440 22.42 26.53 20.41
CA LYS A 440 21.31 25.56 20.49
C LYS A 440 20.06 26.04 19.74
N SER A 441 19.88 27.35 19.57
CA SER A 441 18.71 27.93 18.90
C SER A 441 18.74 27.74 17.38
N ARG A 442 19.91 27.89 16.74
CA ARG A 442 20.09 27.74 15.29
C ARG A 442 19.91 26.29 14.85
N ARG A 443 20.53 25.36 15.58
CA ARG A 443 20.46 23.92 15.29
C ARG A 443 19.02 23.39 15.31
N ARG A 444 18.21 23.80 16.29
CA ARG A 444 16.78 23.43 16.40
C ARG A 444 15.94 23.94 15.25
N ARG A 445 16.13 25.20 14.82
CA ARG A 445 15.40 25.77 13.67
C ARG A 445 15.68 25.00 12.39
N THR A 446 16.94 24.59 12.19
CA THR A 446 17.34 23.77 11.05
C THR A 446 16.66 22.40 11.09
N TYR A 447 16.65 21.70 12.24
CA TYR A 447 15.96 20.42 12.38
C TYR A 447 14.46 20.49 12.09
N VAL A 448 13.75 21.48 12.65
CA VAL A 448 12.31 21.65 12.42
C VAL A 448 12.01 21.94 10.94
N SER A 449 12.86 22.73 10.27
CA SER A 449 12.73 23.03 8.85
C SER A 449 12.93 21.78 7.98
N ILE A 450 13.96 20.98 8.27
CA ILE A 450 14.24 19.73 7.55
C ILE A 450 13.12 18.71 7.78
N PHE A 451 12.75 18.47 9.04
CA PHE A 451 11.69 17.52 9.41
C PHE A 451 10.37 17.84 8.70
N ARG A 452 9.97 19.13 8.70
CA ARG A 452 8.79 19.59 7.98
C ARG A 452 8.87 19.27 6.48
N ARG A 453 10.02 19.48 5.82
CA ARG A 453 10.18 19.19 4.39
C ARG A 453 10.09 17.70 4.11
N VAL A 454 10.74 16.87 4.92
CA VAL A 454 10.71 15.40 4.80
C VAL A 454 9.29 14.88 5.02
N PHE A 455 8.61 15.33 6.08
CA PHE A 455 7.24 14.90 6.37
C PHE A 455 6.25 15.29 5.26
N ILE A 456 6.36 16.52 4.73
CA ILE A 456 5.54 16.96 3.59
C ILE A 456 5.84 16.11 2.35
N PHE A 457 7.12 15.81 2.07
CA PHE A 457 7.50 14.96 0.94
C PHE A 457 6.90 13.55 1.05
N VAL A 458 6.99 12.92 2.23
CA VAL A 458 6.39 11.60 2.49
C VAL A 458 4.86 11.64 2.38
N MET A 459 4.20 12.67 2.91
CA MET A 459 2.76 12.84 2.73
C MET A 459 2.36 13.01 1.27
N ILE A 460 3.17 13.68 0.44
CA ILE A 460 2.89 13.80 -0.99
C ILE A 460 2.99 12.44 -1.68
N LEU A 461 4.04 11.65 -1.40
CA LEU A 461 4.17 10.30 -1.95
C LEU A 461 3.03 9.38 -1.51
N GLY A 462 2.70 9.39 -0.22
CA GLY A 462 1.58 8.61 0.33
C GLY A 462 0.23 9.07 -0.23
N GLY A 463 0.04 10.37 -0.42
CA GLY A 463 -1.17 10.92 -1.03
C GLY A 463 -1.32 10.50 -2.49
N ILE A 464 -0.25 10.54 -3.28
CA ILE A 464 -0.26 10.01 -4.66
C ILE A 464 -0.64 8.52 -4.63
N TRP A 465 -0.01 7.73 -3.76
CA TRP A 465 -0.30 6.30 -3.61
C TRP A 465 -1.77 6.02 -3.29
N ILE A 466 -2.32 6.69 -2.27
CA ILE A 466 -3.73 6.56 -1.86
C ILE A 466 -4.66 7.06 -2.98
N GLY A 467 -4.32 8.16 -3.66
CA GLY A 467 -5.10 8.67 -4.79
C GLY A 467 -5.20 7.67 -5.95
N LEU A 468 -4.13 6.93 -6.23
CA LEU A 468 -4.10 5.91 -7.27
C LEU A 468 -4.83 4.61 -6.88
N SER A 469 -5.10 4.36 -5.60
CA SER A 469 -5.66 3.07 -5.14
C SER A 469 -7.09 2.79 -5.59
N GLU A 470 -7.85 3.80 -6.01
CA GLU A 470 -9.23 3.63 -6.53
C GLU A 470 -9.23 3.31 -8.03
N PHE A 471 -8.11 3.52 -8.74
CA PHE A 471 -7.97 3.21 -10.17
C PHE A 471 -7.53 1.76 -10.43
N THR A 472 -8.07 0.80 -9.68
CA THR A 472 -7.70 -0.63 -9.74
C THR A 472 -7.98 -1.32 -11.07
N ASN A 473 -8.74 -0.70 -11.98
CA ASN A 473 -9.00 -1.23 -13.32
C ASN A 473 -7.85 -1.01 -14.33
N ILE A 474 -6.70 -0.49 -13.90
CA ILE A 474 -5.53 -0.31 -14.76
C ILE A 474 -4.47 -1.37 -14.41
N ASP A 475 -4.78 -2.63 -14.72
CA ASP A 475 -3.93 -3.80 -14.44
C ASP A 475 -2.48 -3.69 -14.97
N GLY A 476 -2.24 -2.79 -15.93
CA GLY A 476 -0.91 -2.49 -16.49
C GLY A 476 -0.16 -1.35 -15.78
N LEU A 477 -0.77 -0.17 -15.64
CA LEU A 477 -0.08 1.02 -15.12
C LEU A 477 0.25 0.91 -13.63
N GLY A 478 -0.63 0.29 -12.84
CA GLY A 478 -0.38 0.09 -11.41
C GLY A 478 0.84 -0.80 -11.16
N LYS A 479 1.00 -1.86 -11.96
CA LYS A 479 2.15 -2.78 -11.86
C LYS A 479 3.46 -2.09 -12.25
N THR A 480 3.49 -1.36 -13.36
CA THR A 480 4.70 -0.65 -13.80
C THR A 480 5.11 0.47 -12.84
N LEU A 481 4.13 1.22 -12.29
CA LEU A 481 4.39 2.25 -11.29
C LEU A 481 4.89 1.64 -9.98
N LEU A 482 4.30 0.53 -9.53
CA LEU A 482 4.75 -0.17 -8.33
C LEU A 482 6.16 -0.76 -8.51
N THR A 483 6.45 -1.39 -9.65
CA THR A 483 7.78 -1.93 -9.94
C THR A 483 8.84 -0.82 -9.97
N SER A 484 8.56 0.31 -10.64
CA SER A 484 9.48 1.45 -10.68
C SER A 484 9.65 2.12 -9.31
N ALA A 485 8.58 2.27 -8.53
CA ALA A 485 8.66 2.74 -7.15
C ALA A 485 9.46 1.79 -6.26
N GLY A 486 9.33 0.47 -6.46
CA GLY A 486 10.12 -0.54 -5.77
C GLY A 486 11.62 -0.44 -6.06
N ILE A 487 11.99 -0.29 -7.34
CA ILE A 487 13.39 -0.09 -7.75
C ILE A 487 13.94 1.22 -7.17
N ALA A 488 13.19 2.33 -7.30
CA ALA A 488 13.60 3.61 -6.73
C ALA A 488 13.74 3.54 -5.21
N GLY A 489 12.82 2.86 -4.53
CA GLY A 489 12.87 2.59 -3.10
C GLY A 489 14.11 1.79 -2.69
N ALA A 490 14.47 0.76 -3.44
CA ALA A 490 15.67 -0.03 -3.20
C ALA A 490 16.95 0.81 -3.34
N VAL A 491 17.05 1.63 -4.38
CA VAL A 491 18.20 2.54 -4.58
C VAL A 491 18.32 3.55 -3.44
N ILE A 492 17.20 4.15 -3.03
CA ILE A 492 17.17 5.06 -1.87
C ILE A 492 17.57 4.32 -0.59
N GLY A 493 17.11 3.08 -0.39
CA GLY A 493 17.45 2.24 0.76
C GLY A 493 18.94 1.94 0.84
N ILE A 494 19.56 1.58 -0.29
CA ILE A 494 21.01 1.35 -0.39
C ILE A 494 21.78 2.64 -0.07
N ALA A 495 21.35 3.78 -0.62
CA ALA A 495 21.98 5.07 -0.34
C ALA A 495 21.82 5.52 1.12
N ALA A 496 20.72 5.14 1.79
CA ALA A 496 20.45 5.46 3.18
C ALA A 496 21.14 4.51 4.18
N GLN A 497 21.68 3.37 3.73
CA GLN A 497 22.30 2.35 4.57
C GLN A 497 23.34 2.92 5.55
N PRO A 498 24.28 3.82 5.19
CA PRO A 498 25.26 4.34 6.14
C PRO A 498 24.65 5.15 7.28
N ILE A 499 23.58 5.90 7.00
CA ILE A 499 22.88 6.73 7.99
C ILE A 499 22.15 5.81 8.98
N LEU A 500 21.40 4.83 8.47
CA LEU A 500 20.71 3.85 9.30
C LEU A 500 21.69 3.02 10.13
N GLY A 501 22.81 2.62 9.54
CA GLY A 501 23.89 1.92 10.24
C GLY A 501 24.43 2.71 11.42
N ASN A 502 24.63 4.02 11.29
CA ASN A 502 25.05 4.87 12.40
C ASN A 502 23.99 4.99 13.50
N ILE A 503 22.70 5.06 13.15
CA ILE A 503 21.61 5.13 14.15
C ILE A 503 21.53 3.83 14.95
N ILE A 504 21.57 2.68 14.25
CA ILE A 504 21.55 1.36 14.90
C ILE A 504 22.78 1.20 15.78
N ALA A 505 23.94 1.62 15.29
CA ALA A 505 25.17 1.60 16.07
C ALA A 505 25.07 2.49 17.32
N GLY A 506 24.56 3.72 17.20
CA GLY A 506 24.37 4.60 18.35
C GLY A 506 23.43 4.00 19.39
N MET A 507 22.33 3.37 18.94
CA MET A 507 21.43 2.63 19.85
C MET A 507 22.14 1.46 20.53
N GLN A 508 22.92 0.68 19.80
CA GLN A 508 23.67 -0.45 20.35
C GLN A 508 24.73 0.00 21.36
N VAL A 509 25.51 1.05 21.05
CA VAL A 509 26.48 1.64 21.97
C VAL A 509 25.78 2.17 23.22
N ALA A 510 24.63 2.82 23.08
CA ALA A 510 23.87 3.30 24.24
C ALA A 510 23.35 2.16 25.15
N ILE A 511 23.02 0.99 24.58
CA ILE A 511 22.53 -0.18 25.33
C ILE A 511 23.69 -0.96 25.97
N THR A 512 24.72 -1.28 25.18
CA THR A 512 25.85 -2.12 25.62
C THR A 512 26.92 -1.34 26.38
N GLN A 513 26.93 -0.02 26.21
CA GLN A 513 27.84 0.93 26.86
C GLN A 513 29.31 0.51 26.89
N PRO A 514 29.92 0.11 25.74
CA PRO A 514 31.34 -0.22 25.68
C PRO A 514 32.22 1.02 25.92
N VAL A 515 31.63 2.21 25.73
CA VAL A 515 32.23 3.51 26.00
C VAL A 515 31.19 4.43 26.63
N ARG A 516 31.62 5.32 27.51
CA ARG A 516 30.77 6.29 28.23
C ARG A 516 31.31 7.70 28.06
N ILE A 517 30.45 8.69 28.31
CA ILE A 517 30.87 10.10 28.35
C ILE A 517 31.84 10.28 29.51
N GLY A 518 33.01 10.85 29.23
CA GLY A 518 34.11 11.00 30.18
C GLY A 518 35.19 9.91 30.11
N ASP A 519 34.94 8.80 29.40
CA ASP A 519 35.95 7.74 29.26
C ASP A 519 37.15 8.22 28.43
N THR A 520 38.34 7.77 28.83
CA THR A 520 39.57 7.93 28.04
C THR A 520 39.74 6.75 27.11
N VAL A 521 39.85 7.04 25.82
CA VAL A 521 39.93 6.02 24.77
C VAL A 521 41.08 6.31 23.81
N MET A 522 41.69 5.23 23.32
CA MET A 522 42.64 5.25 22.21
C MET A 522 41.94 4.65 20.98
N MET A 523 41.74 5.49 19.97
CA MET A 523 41.05 5.11 18.74
C MET A 523 41.80 5.67 17.53
N GLU A 524 42.08 4.83 16.53
CA GLU A 524 42.89 5.19 15.34
C GLU A 524 44.26 5.81 15.69
N GLY A 525 44.82 5.50 16.87
CA GLY A 525 46.09 6.05 17.36
C GLY A 525 45.99 7.45 17.97
N GLU A 526 44.79 8.02 18.14
CA GLU A 526 44.55 9.33 18.73
C GLU A 526 44.02 9.22 20.17
N TRP A 527 44.77 9.79 21.13
CA TRP A 527 44.38 9.75 22.54
C TRP A 527 43.30 10.80 22.73
N SER A 528 42.10 10.33 23.06
CA SER A 528 40.95 11.20 23.22
C SER A 528 40.09 10.87 24.44
N THR A 529 39.36 11.86 24.91
CA THR A 529 38.31 11.70 25.93
C THR A 529 36.95 11.91 25.29
N ILE A 530 35.95 11.11 25.65
CA ILE A 530 34.60 11.23 25.08
C ILE A 530 33.86 12.41 25.72
N GLU A 531 33.55 13.43 24.92
CA GLU A 531 32.86 14.65 25.38
C GLU A 531 31.33 14.53 25.25
N ASP A 532 30.85 13.96 24.15
CA ASP A 532 29.41 13.80 23.86
C ASP A 532 29.14 12.51 23.07
N LEU A 533 28.03 11.84 23.38
CA LEU A 533 27.54 10.66 22.67
C LEU A 533 26.18 10.99 22.04
N GLY A 534 26.17 11.25 20.73
CA GLY A 534 24.96 11.47 19.96
C GLY A 534 24.38 10.19 19.36
N TYR A 535 23.23 10.32 18.69
CA TYR A 535 22.56 9.18 18.05
C TYR A 535 23.31 8.60 16.84
N THR A 536 24.09 9.44 16.12
CA THR A 536 24.76 9.03 14.87
C THR A 536 26.26 9.30 14.87
N TYR A 537 26.76 10.08 15.84
CA TYR A 537 28.17 10.42 15.98
C TYR A 537 28.51 10.65 17.46
N ALA A 538 29.77 10.45 17.84
CA ALA A 538 30.36 10.90 19.09
C ALA A 538 31.24 12.11 18.83
N VAL A 539 31.44 12.91 19.88
CA VAL A 539 32.46 13.95 19.93
C VAL A 539 33.56 13.48 20.86
N LEU A 540 34.75 13.28 20.32
CA LEU A 540 35.95 12.94 21.07
C LEU A 540 36.85 14.17 21.12
N LYS A 541 37.33 14.49 22.31
CA LYS A 541 38.28 15.56 22.54
C LYS A 541 39.69 14.99 22.58
N THR A 542 40.51 15.32 21.59
CA THR A 542 41.91 14.92 21.56
C THR A 542 42.73 15.69 22.59
N TRP A 543 43.93 15.17 22.88
CA TRP A 543 44.90 15.84 23.76
C TRP A 543 45.23 17.29 23.35
N ASP A 544 45.19 17.58 22.04
CA ASP A 544 45.42 18.92 21.48
C ASP A 544 44.14 19.78 21.36
N GLU A 545 43.10 19.48 22.16
CA GLU A 545 41.87 20.26 22.28
C GLU A 545 40.97 20.29 21.01
N ARG A 546 41.25 19.44 20.02
CA ARG A 546 40.39 19.27 18.83
C ARG A 546 39.19 18.36 19.16
N ARG A 547 38.07 18.60 18.47
CA ARG A 547 36.87 17.76 18.55
C ARG A 547 36.80 16.89 17.30
N LEU A 548 37.04 15.59 17.45
CA LEU A 548 36.83 14.60 16.41
C LEU A 548 35.35 14.18 16.41
N ILE A 549 34.71 14.27 15.24
CA ILE A 549 33.33 13.83 15.04
C ILE A 549 33.37 12.43 14.45
N VAL A 550 33.21 11.42 15.31
CA VAL A 550 33.36 10.01 14.92
C VAL A 550 31.98 9.39 14.70
N PRO A 551 31.67 8.82 13.53
CA PRO A 551 30.40 8.14 13.31
C PRO A 551 30.22 6.95 14.25
N MET A 552 29.02 6.77 14.78
CA MET A 552 28.73 5.70 15.76
C MET A 552 29.08 4.29 15.28
N ARG A 553 28.99 4.04 13.97
CA ARG A 553 29.36 2.75 13.38
C ARG A 553 30.80 2.33 13.73
N HIS A 554 31.74 3.29 13.80
CA HIS A 554 33.15 2.98 14.05
C HIS A 554 33.37 2.32 15.42
N PHE A 555 32.64 2.72 16.45
CA PHE A 555 32.72 2.12 17.80
C PHE A 555 32.33 0.64 17.87
N ILE A 556 31.69 0.12 16.81
CA ILE A 556 31.24 -1.28 16.74
C ILE A 556 32.07 -2.06 15.73
N THR A 557 32.53 -1.40 14.67
CA THR A 557 33.28 -2.07 13.59
C THR A 557 34.79 -2.06 13.79
N GLU A 558 35.32 -1.12 14.56
CA GLU A 558 36.76 -0.94 14.79
C GLU A 558 37.13 -1.27 16.24
N ILE A 559 38.43 -1.53 16.45
CA ILE A 559 38.96 -1.79 17.79
C ILE A 559 39.06 -0.45 18.51
N VAL A 560 38.41 -0.37 19.68
CA VAL A 560 38.49 0.78 20.58
C VAL A 560 39.14 0.30 21.88
N GLU A 561 40.27 0.89 22.25
CA GLU A 561 40.89 0.66 23.54
C GLU A 561 40.30 1.64 24.54
N ASN A 562 39.52 1.13 25.49
CA ASN A 562 38.98 1.94 26.58
C ASN A 562 39.84 1.77 27.83
N TRP A 563 40.54 2.84 28.21
CA TRP A 563 41.47 2.85 29.33
C TRP A 563 40.80 3.23 30.66
N SER A 564 39.47 3.43 30.68
CA SER A 564 38.73 3.87 31.87
C SER A 564 37.39 3.15 32.09
N HIS A 565 37.12 2.05 31.37
CA HIS A 565 35.80 1.40 31.37
C HIS A 565 35.41 0.78 32.71
N THR A 566 36.29 -0.07 33.26
CA THR A 566 36.02 -0.85 34.48
C THR A 566 36.81 -0.30 35.66
N GLU A 567 38.08 0.01 35.41
CA GLU A 567 39.01 0.57 36.37
C GLU A 567 39.91 1.55 35.61
N SER A 568 40.21 2.68 36.23
CA SER A 568 41.12 3.69 35.66
C SER A 568 42.59 3.38 35.93
N HIS A 569 42.84 2.38 36.78
CA HIS A 569 44.18 1.89 37.09
C HIS A 569 44.90 1.45 35.82
N GLN A 570 46.08 2.05 35.57
CA GLN A 570 46.85 1.79 34.36
C GLN A 570 48.32 1.56 34.67
N THR A 571 48.85 0.45 34.14
CA THR A 571 50.28 0.16 34.17
C THR A 571 50.98 0.81 32.97
N SER A 572 51.95 1.69 33.23
CA SER A 572 52.86 2.26 32.24
C SER A 572 54.23 1.57 32.27
N VAL A 573 54.98 1.69 31.17
CA VAL A 573 56.22 0.94 30.97
C VAL A 573 57.32 1.86 30.46
N ILE A 574 58.41 1.96 31.21
CA ILE A 574 59.63 2.68 30.82
C ILE A 574 60.63 1.67 30.26
N TYR A 575 61.24 2.00 29.12
CA TYR A 575 62.38 1.26 28.58
C TYR A 575 63.68 2.03 28.80
N LEU A 576 64.63 1.40 29.48
CA LEU A 576 65.98 1.92 29.67
C LEU A 576 66.98 1.05 28.90
N TYR A 577 68.00 1.68 28.31
CA TYR A 577 69.07 1.01 27.59
C TYR A 577 70.39 1.31 28.28
N VAL A 578 71.09 0.28 28.73
CA VAL A 578 72.36 0.39 29.46
C VAL A 578 73.40 -0.54 28.88
N ASP A 579 74.67 -0.28 29.15
CA ASP A 579 75.77 -1.14 28.72
C ASP A 579 75.95 -2.36 29.66
N TYR A 580 76.68 -3.37 29.19
CA TYR A 580 77.01 -4.62 29.89
C TYR A 580 77.74 -4.45 31.22
N GLY A 581 78.44 -3.32 31.39
CA GLY A 581 79.13 -3.00 32.65
C GLY A 581 78.24 -2.34 33.70
N ALA A 582 76.99 -2.01 33.37
CA ALA A 582 76.09 -1.30 34.26
C ALA A 582 75.67 -2.19 35.44
N ASP A 583 75.62 -1.60 36.65
CA ASP A 583 75.10 -2.29 37.82
C ASP A 583 73.57 -2.32 37.78
N ILE A 584 73.02 -3.41 37.22
CA ILE A 584 71.57 -3.62 37.08
C ILE A 584 70.87 -3.67 38.44
N ALA A 585 71.55 -4.17 39.50
CA ALA A 585 70.96 -4.26 40.83
C ALA A 585 70.77 -2.87 41.44
N ALA A 586 71.80 -2.01 41.32
CA ALA A 586 71.71 -0.61 41.75
C ALA A 586 70.63 0.17 40.97
N ILE A 587 70.57 0.00 39.65
CA ILE A 587 69.54 0.61 38.80
C ILE A 587 68.14 0.16 39.21
N ARG A 588 67.95 -1.14 39.48
CA ARG A 588 66.66 -1.69 39.95
C ARG A 588 66.23 -1.05 41.26
N GLN A 589 67.14 -0.99 42.23
CA GLN A 589 66.84 -0.46 43.55
C GLN A 589 66.46 1.02 43.47
N LYS A 590 67.20 1.81 42.68
CA LYS A 590 66.88 3.22 42.51
C LYS A 590 65.57 3.44 41.78
N TYR A 591 65.26 2.66 40.74
CA TYR A 591 63.97 2.73 40.07
C TYR A 591 62.80 2.49 41.05
N ILE A 592 62.88 1.43 41.84
CA ILE A 592 61.83 1.08 42.82
C ILE A 592 61.66 2.20 43.86
N GLU A 593 62.76 2.78 44.34
CA GLU A 593 62.75 3.93 45.27
C GLU A 593 62.03 5.14 44.66
N LEU A 594 62.41 5.54 43.44
CA LEU A 594 61.83 6.71 42.77
C LEU A 594 60.34 6.56 42.49
N VAL A 595 59.88 5.37 42.08
CA VAL A 595 58.44 5.13 41.87
C VAL A 595 57.68 5.20 43.19
N LYS A 596 58.18 4.56 44.26
CA LYS A 596 57.51 4.55 45.57
C LYS A 596 57.49 5.92 46.26
N GLU A 597 58.42 6.82 45.92
CA GLU A 597 58.46 8.19 46.42
C GLU A 597 57.56 9.16 45.62
N ASN A 598 57.12 8.77 44.42
CA ASN A 598 56.31 9.64 43.57
C ASN A 598 54.85 9.68 44.03
N ALA A 599 54.26 10.87 44.07
CA ALA A 599 52.88 11.09 44.50
C ALA A 599 51.81 10.48 43.57
N LEU A 600 52.17 10.18 42.31
CA LEU A 600 51.26 9.61 41.30
C LEU A 600 51.23 8.08 41.31
N TRP A 601 52.04 7.43 42.16
CA TRP A 601 52.02 5.97 42.30
C TRP A 601 50.76 5.51 43.05
N ASP A 602 50.10 4.49 42.51
CA ASP A 602 48.85 3.91 43.04
C ASP A 602 48.97 3.29 44.45
N SER A 603 50.20 3.14 44.96
CA SER A 603 50.51 2.56 46.28
C SER A 603 50.09 1.09 46.47
N GLU A 604 49.48 0.48 45.45
CA GLU A 604 48.99 -0.91 45.46
C GLU A 604 49.88 -1.81 44.59
N THR A 605 50.24 -1.37 43.40
CA THR A 605 51.02 -2.16 42.45
C THR A 605 52.51 -2.01 42.71
N GLU A 606 53.22 -3.11 43.01
CA GLU A 606 54.66 -3.05 43.19
C GLU A 606 55.38 -2.71 41.87
N PRO A 607 56.30 -1.72 41.87
CA PRO A 607 57.10 -1.43 40.69
C PRO A 607 58.12 -2.53 40.43
N GLU A 608 58.18 -3.01 39.19
CA GLU A 608 59.05 -4.10 38.79
C GLU A 608 60.01 -3.68 37.67
N MET A 609 61.23 -4.22 37.68
CA MET A 609 62.19 -4.01 36.60
C MET A 609 62.83 -5.33 36.16
N PHE A 610 62.60 -5.67 34.89
CA PHE A 610 63.13 -6.86 34.25
C PHE A 610 64.14 -6.53 33.16
N THR A 611 65.17 -7.36 33.03
CA THR A 611 66.03 -7.37 31.85
C THR A 611 65.34 -8.16 30.76
N VAL A 612 64.80 -7.48 29.74
CA VAL A 612 63.94 -8.10 28.73
C VAL A 612 64.68 -8.52 27.47
N SER A 613 65.78 -7.86 27.13
CA SER A 613 66.64 -8.29 26.02
C SER A 613 68.08 -7.84 26.22
N VAL A 614 69.01 -8.61 25.67
CA VAL A 614 70.45 -8.28 25.63
C VAL A 614 70.88 -8.34 24.16
N SER A 615 71.45 -7.25 23.66
CA SER A 615 71.95 -7.09 22.29
C SER A 615 73.43 -6.76 22.33
N GLU A 616 74.17 -6.96 21.22
CA GLU A 616 75.63 -6.76 21.15
C GLU A 616 76.11 -5.37 21.65
N SER A 617 75.26 -4.36 21.59
CA SER A 617 75.55 -2.98 21.99
C SER A 617 74.89 -2.53 23.30
N SER A 618 73.81 -3.19 23.76
CA SER A 618 73.06 -2.72 24.93
C SER A 618 72.16 -3.78 25.56
N ILE A 619 71.91 -3.60 26.84
CA ILE A 619 70.92 -4.31 27.65
C ILE A 619 69.65 -3.44 27.71
N LYS A 620 68.51 -4.02 27.35
CA LYS A 620 67.19 -3.40 27.46
C LYS A 620 66.52 -3.81 28.77
N LEU A 621 66.24 -2.82 29.60
CA LEU A 621 65.49 -2.96 30.84
C LEU A 621 64.05 -2.49 30.60
N ARG A 622 63.08 -3.24 31.10
CA ARG A 622 61.66 -2.89 31.13
C ARG A 622 61.27 -2.61 32.57
N CYS A 623 60.94 -1.37 32.85
CA CYS A 623 60.48 -0.92 34.15
C CYS A 623 58.96 -0.72 34.08
N SER A 624 58.21 -1.41 34.93
CA SER A 624 56.75 -1.39 34.99
C SER A 624 56.29 -0.70 36.27
N GLN A 625 55.36 0.22 36.15
CA GLN A 625 54.80 1.03 37.23
C GLN A 625 53.33 1.30 36.94
N ALA A 626 52.55 1.65 37.95
CA ALA A 626 51.13 1.91 37.76
C ALA A 626 50.65 3.12 38.56
N ALA A 627 49.54 3.70 38.10
CA ALA A 627 48.89 4.85 38.70
C ALA A 627 47.36 4.69 38.61
N ASP A 628 46.63 5.53 39.34
CA ASP A 628 45.16 5.49 39.46
C ASP A 628 44.41 5.92 38.20
N GLY A 629 45.10 6.50 37.21
CA GLY A 629 44.50 7.02 35.99
C GLY A 629 45.45 6.97 34.79
N PRO A 630 44.93 6.97 33.54
CA PRO A 630 45.77 6.97 32.34
C PRO A 630 46.72 8.16 32.23
N LEU A 631 46.22 9.35 32.57
CA LEU A 631 47.01 10.57 32.52
C LEU A 631 48.10 10.57 33.60
N ASP A 632 47.75 10.12 34.80
CA ASP A 632 48.68 10.02 35.92
C ASP A 632 49.76 8.97 35.63
N ALA A 633 49.39 7.83 35.03
CA ALA A 633 50.31 6.78 34.63
C ALA A 633 51.34 7.27 33.59
N TRP A 634 50.89 8.09 32.62
CA TRP A 634 51.77 8.72 31.63
C TRP A 634 52.67 9.80 32.24
N THR A 635 52.14 10.59 33.17
CA THR A 635 52.89 11.63 33.87
C THR A 635 53.96 11.01 34.77
N LEU A 636 53.61 10.00 35.56
CA LEU A 636 54.52 9.18 36.35
C LEU A 636 55.60 8.53 35.46
N GLU A 637 55.23 8.05 34.27
CA GLU A 637 56.18 7.51 33.28
C GLU A 637 57.22 8.55 32.87
N CYS A 638 56.79 9.77 32.58
CA CYS A 638 57.67 10.85 32.18
C CYS A 638 58.60 11.29 33.32
N GLU A 639 58.05 11.52 34.52
CA GLU A 639 58.82 11.98 35.68
C GLU A 639 59.88 10.96 36.09
N VAL A 640 59.50 9.68 36.23
CA VAL A 640 60.43 8.62 36.61
C VAL A 640 61.49 8.42 35.52
N ARG A 641 61.13 8.54 34.24
CA ARG A 641 62.10 8.45 33.13
C ARG A 641 63.16 9.55 33.22
N GLU A 642 62.77 10.80 33.49
CA GLU A 642 63.71 11.91 33.65
C GLU A 642 64.64 11.73 34.85
N GLN A 643 64.09 11.28 35.98
CA GLN A 643 64.87 11.02 37.19
C GLN A 643 65.84 9.85 37.01
N MET A 644 65.40 8.77 36.34
CA MET A 644 66.27 7.63 35.99
C MET A 644 67.39 8.02 35.04
N LEU A 645 67.12 8.87 34.04
CA LEU A 645 68.16 9.40 33.14
C LEU A 645 69.19 10.22 33.90
N SER A 646 68.75 11.04 34.86
CA SER A 646 69.63 11.84 35.72
C SER A 646 70.51 10.95 36.60
N TYR A 647 69.93 9.93 37.23
CA TYR A 647 70.68 8.94 38.02
C TYR A 647 71.71 8.19 37.18
N LEU A 648 71.32 7.71 35.99
CA LEU A 648 72.23 7.00 35.08
C LEU A 648 73.41 7.90 34.66
N TYR A 649 73.15 9.19 34.42
CA TYR A 649 74.19 10.15 34.06
C TYR A 649 75.14 10.48 35.22
N GLU A 650 74.66 10.54 36.46
CA GLU A 650 75.48 10.89 37.63
C GLU A 650 76.29 9.70 38.15
N GLN A 651 75.67 8.52 38.25
CA GLN A 651 76.23 7.36 38.96
C GLN A 651 76.78 6.28 38.03
N GLN A 652 76.26 6.17 36.80
CA GLN A 652 76.55 5.08 35.87
C GLN A 652 77.00 5.60 34.49
N LYS A 653 77.54 6.83 34.41
CA LYS A 653 77.89 7.51 33.15
C LYS A 653 78.76 6.68 32.21
N ALA A 654 79.72 5.93 32.79
CA ALA A 654 80.65 5.10 32.05
C ALA A 654 79.98 3.91 31.32
N TYR A 655 78.75 3.58 31.69
CA TYR A 655 77.99 2.43 31.20
C TYR A 655 76.71 2.85 30.45
N LEU A 656 76.65 4.08 29.99
CA LEU A 656 75.66 4.50 29.00
C LEU A 656 76.01 3.90 27.64
N PRO A 657 75.02 3.54 26.81
CA PRO A 657 75.28 2.98 25.49
C PRO A 657 76.20 3.88 24.66
N ALA A 658 77.35 3.35 24.27
CA ALA A 658 78.36 4.05 23.47
C ALA A 658 78.88 3.11 22.37
N GLU A 659 79.27 3.68 21.23
CA GLU A 659 79.92 2.90 20.18
C GLU A 659 81.32 2.47 20.65
N ARG A 660 81.54 1.15 20.71
CA ARG A 660 82.84 0.57 21.06
C ARG A 660 83.65 0.34 19.79
N LEU A 661 84.66 1.17 19.58
CA LEU A 661 85.62 1.00 18.48
C LEU A 661 86.85 0.25 18.99
N ILE A 662 87.00 -1.02 18.59
CA ILE A 662 88.23 -1.78 18.83
C ILE A 662 89.26 -1.37 17.76
N VAL A 663 90.16 -0.47 18.12
CA VAL A 663 91.30 -0.11 17.26
C VAL A 663 92.33 -1.25 17.33
N LYS A 664 92.37 -2.11 16.30
CA LYS A 664 93.45 -3.10 16.16
C LYS A 664 94.75 -2.38 15.81
N THR A 665 95.64 -2.20 16.77
CA THR A 665 97.04 -1.85 16.49
C THR A 665 97.78 -3.10 16.01
N ASN A 666 98.25 -3.09 14.77
CA ASN A 666 99.07 -4.15 14.17
C ASN A 666 100.45 -4.24 14.84
N HIS A 667 100.54 -4.83 16.03
CA HIS A 667 101.78 -5.39 16.59
C HIS A 667 101.41 -6.71 17.30
N ASP A 668 101.16 -7.73 16.48
CA ASP A 668 101.49 -9.14 16.69
C ASP A 668 101.35 -9.90 15.37
#